data_AF-G0NRB0-F1
#
_entry.id   AF-G0NRB0-F1
#
_cell.length_a   1.000
_cell.length_b   1.000
_cell.length_c   1.000
_cell.angle_alpha   90.00
_cell.angle_beta   90.00
_cell.angle_gamma   90.00
#
_symmetry.space_group_name_H-M   'P 1'
#
loop_
_entity.id
_entity.type
_entity.pdbx_description
1 polymer ?
#
loop_
_entity_poly.entity_id
_entity_poly.type
_entity_poly.pdbx_seq_one_letter_code
_entity_poly.pdbx_strand_id
1 'polypeptide(L)'
;MTCQRAASICCLRSLLDNACDSGTDIAKEEESCPSNINVLGGGLKKECCDCCLLAKDLLSRNEPCVAPVGFSAGCLRSFNKCCNGEFEITHATEIITGRPLNDPHVMHGDRCASANCEHLCHDRGGEKVECSCRSGFDLAPDGLACIDIDECATLMDDCLESQRCLNTPGSFKCIRTLSCGTGYAMDSATEQCRDVDECNLGSHDCGALYQCRNTQGSYRCDPKKCGDGELQNPMTGECTSITCPHGYFPKNGMCNDIDECQTGHNCGAGEECVNTPGSFRCQQKGNLCAHGYEVNDATGFCEDVNECQQGVCGSMECINLPGTYKCKCGSGYEFNDAKKRCEDIDECIKFAGHVCDLSAECINTIGSFECKCKPGFQLASDGRRCEDVNECTTGIATCEQKCVNIPGSYQCICDRGFALGPDGTKCEDIDECSIWAGSGNDLCMGGCINTKGSYLCQCPPGYKIQPDGRTCVDVDECAMGECSGSDKVCVNTLGSFKCHSIDCPTNYIHDSLNKNQIADGYSCIKVCSTEDTECLGNHTREVLYQFRAVPSLKEIITPIEVSRIVTHMGVPFSVDYSLDYVGKRHFQIVQERNVGIVKLVKPIRGPTVETIKVNIHTKSRTGVILAFNEAIIEISVSKYSF
;
A
#
# COMPACT_ATOMS: atom_id res chain seq x y z
N MET A 1 12.58 -3.46 28.19
CA MET A 1 11.57 -2.95 27.22
C MET A 1 12.18 -2.41 25.91
N THR A 2 13.49 -2.15 25.82
CA THR A 2 14.15 -1.60 24.62
C THR A 2 14.39 -2.64 23.51
N CYS A 3 14.84 -3.86 23.82
CA CYS A 3 15.01 -4.92 22.81
C CYS A 3 13.68 -5.34 22.14
N GLN A 4 12.58 -5.37 22.88
CA GLN A 4 11.28 -5.78 22.33
C GLN A 4 10.72 -4.70 21.40
N ARG A 5 10.87 -3.41 21.74
CA ARG A 5 10.56 -2.29 20.82
C ARG A 5 11.49 -2.26 19.59
N ALA A 6 12.79 -2.51 19.76
CA ALA A 6 13.72 -2.59 18.63
C ALA A 6 13.40 -3.76 17.70
N ALA A 7 13.09 -4.95 18.25
CA ALA A 7 12.64 -6.11 17.48
C ALA A 7 11.31 -5.84 16.75
N SER A 8 10.34 -5.19 17.40
CA SER A 8 9.08 -4.79 16.75
C SER A 8 9.30 -3.78 15.63
N ILE A 9 10.20 -2.80 15.80
CA ILE A 9 10.52 -1.78 14.78
C ILE A 9 11.28 -2.41 13.59
N CYS A 10 12.25 -3.30 13.84
CA CYS A 10 12.96 -4.01 12.79
C CYS A 10 12.04 -4.96 12.00
N CYS A 11 11.16 -5.70 12.68
CA CYS A 11 10.17 -6.55 12.00
C CYS A 11 9.14 -5.73 11.22
N LEU A 12 8.66 -4.59 11.75
CA LEU A 12 7.76 -3.70 10.99
C LEU A 12 8.44 -3.14 9.74
N ARG A 13 9.71 -2.71 9.85
CA ARG A 13 10.46 -2.14 8.73
C ARG A 13 10.66 -3.16 7.62
N SER A 14 11.04 -4.40 7.96
CA SER A 14 11.15 -5.49 6.99
C SER A 14 9.81 -5.83 6.32
N LEU A 15 8.69 -5.84 7.07
CA LEU A 15 7.36 -6.05 6.51
C LEU A 15 6.94 -4.93 5.55
N LEU A 16 7.26 -3.67 5.87
CA LEU A 16 6.96 -2.51 5.04
C LEU A 16 7.84 -2.45 3.78
N ASP A 17 9.12 -2.78 3.89
CA ASP A 17 10.05 -2.86 2.75
C ASP A 17 9.60 -3.98 1.79
N ASN A 18 9.26 -5.17 2.30
CA ASN A 18 8.70 -6.28 1.50
C ASN A 18 7.38 -5.92 0.79
N ALA A 19 6.50 -5.16 1.45
CA ALA A 19 5.25 -4.71 0.84
C ALA A 19 5.49 -3.75 -0.33
N CYS A 20 6.49 -2.87 -0.22
CA CYS A 20 6.86 -1.92 -1.25
C CYS A 20 7.59 -2.58 -2.43
N ASP A 21 8.49 -3.53 -2.17
CA ASP A 21 9.12 -4.34 -3.22
C ASP A 21 8.07 -5.14 -4.00
N SER A 22 7.12 -5.79 -3.30
CA SER A 22 6.01 -6.50 -3.96
C SER A 22 5.11 -5.58 -4.79
N GLY A 23 4.92 -4.31 -4.38
CA GLY A 23 4.22 -3.31 -5.18
C GLY A 23 4.99 -2.93 -6.44
N THR A 24 6.31 -2.76 -6.30
CA THR A 24 7.22 -2.49 -7.41
C THR A 24 7.21 -3.61 -8.44
N ASP A 25 7.15 -4.87 -7.99
CA ASP A 25 7.08 -6.04 -8.88
C ASP A 25 5.75 -6.14 -9.63
N ILE A 26 4.62 -5.78 -9.00
CA ILE A 26 3.32 -5.70 -9.70
C ILE A 26 3.39 -4.68 -10.84
N ALA A 27 3.98 -3.51 -10.62
CA ALA A 27 4.18 -2.51 -11.67
C ALA A 27 5.14 -2.96 -12.79
N LYS A 28 5.93 -4.03 -12.58
CA LYS A 28 6.72 -4.66 -13.65
C LYS A 28 5.85 -5.56 -14.55
N GLU A 29 4.96 -6.35 -13.96
CA GLU A 29 4.18 -7.39 -14.65
C GLU A 29 2.81 -6.93 -15.16
N GLU A 30 2.18 -5.96 -14.48
CA GLU A 30 0.83 -5.47 -14.79
C GLU A 30 0.83 -3.99 -15.22
N GLU A 31 -0.12 -3.60 -16.08
CA GLU A 31 -0.31 -2.21 -16.54
C GLU A 31 -1.04 -1.32 -15.52
N SER A 32 -1.51 -1.88 -14.40
CA SER A 32 -2.30 -1.16 -13.40
C SER A 32 -2.13 -1.76 -11.99
N CYS A 33 -2.23 -0.93 -10.96
CA CYS A 33 -2.08 -1.36 -9.57
C CYS A 33 -3.44 -1.76 -8.94
N PRO A 34 -3.65 -3.03 -8.53
CA PRO A 34 -4.93 -3.50 -8.00
C PRO A 34 -5.30 -2.83 -6.66
N SER A 35 -6.57 -2.45 -6.49
CA SER A 35 -7.05 -1.74 -5.30
C SER A 35 -7.50 -2.66 -4.14
N ASN A 36 -7.46 -3.98 -4.31
CA ASN A 36 -7.95 -4.96 -3.32
C ASN A 36 -6.79 -5.72 -2.63
N ILE A 37 -6.10 -5.08 -1.69
CA ILE A 37 -5.07 -5.74 -0.87
C ILE A 37 -5.46 -5.66 0.61
N ASN A 38 -6.22 -6.64 1.08
CA ASN A 38 -6.65 -6.77 2.48
C ASN A 38 -5.57 -7.44 3.36
N VAL A 39 -4.35 -6.88 3.38
CA VAL A 39 -3.23 -7.34 4.23
C VAL A 39 -2.53 -6.13 4.86
N LEU A 40 -1.94 -6.29 6.06
CA LEU A 40 -1.05 -5.28 6.67
C LEU A 40 -0.03 -4.79 5.63
N GLY A 41 -0.03 -3.49 5.32
CA GLY A 41 0.85 -2.89 4.30
C GLY A 41 0.23 -2.71 2.91
N GLY A 42 -1.05 -3.06 2.70
CA GLY A 42 -1.73 -2.95 1.40
C GLY A 42 -1.76 -1.54 0.79
N GLY A 43 -1.85 -0.50 1.62
CA GLY A 43 -1.77 0.90 1.18
C GLY A 43 -0.38 1.26 0.63
N LEU A 44 0.69 0.85 1.32
CA LEU A 44 2.07 1.07 0.90
C LEU A 44 2.42 0.28 -0.37
N LYS A 45 1.88 -0.93 -0.50
CA LYS A 45 2.05 -1.78 -1.69
C LYS A 45 1.45 -1.13 -2.94
N LYS A 46 0.25 -0.56 -2.83
CA LYS A 46 -0.38 0.20 -3.92
C LYS A 46 0.41 1.47 -4.24
N GLU A 47 0.80 2.23 -3.21
CA GLU A 47 1.58 3.46 -3.37
C GLU A 47 2.90 3.22 -4.12
N CYS A 48 3.68 2.20 -3.73
CA CYS A 48 4.93 1.88 -4.43
C CYS A 48 4.70 1.41 -5.87
N CYS A 49 3.64 0.63 -6.13
CA CYS A 49 3.24 0.23 -7.48
C CYS A 49 2.92 1.47 -8.36
N ASP A 50 2.08 2.38 -7.85
CA ASP A 50 1.68 3.60 -8.58
C ASP A 50 2.90 4.50 -8.89
N CYS A 51 3.85 4.61 -7.95
CA CYS A 51 5.08 5.37 -8.14
C CYS A 51 6.04 4.75 -9.18
N CYS A 52 6.14 3.41 -9.24
CA CYS A 52 6.90 2.75 -10.30
C CYS A 52 6.23 2.90 -11.68
N LEU A 53 4.90 2.83 -11.77
CA LEU A 53 4.18 3.07 -13.03
C LEU A 53 4.38 4.51 -13.53
N LEU A 54 4.43 5.49 -12.63
CA LEU A 54 4.74 6.88 -12.98
C LEU A 54 6.17 7.01 -13.56
N ALA A 55 7.16 6.35 -12.96
CA ALA A 55 8.52 6.31 -13.50
C ALA A 55 8.56 5.71 -14.93
N LYS A 56 7.82 4.62 -15.16
CA LYS A 56 7.69 3.99 -16.49
C LYS A 56 7.00 4.89 -17.50
N ASP A 57 5.95 5.64 -17.10
CA ASP A 57 5.28 6.61 -17.98
C ASP A 57 6.24 7.75 -18.38
N LEU A 58 7.02 8.31 -17.43
CA LEU A 58 8.03 9.33 -17.72
C LEU A 58 9.11 8.82 -18.69
N LEU A 59 9.61 7.60 -18.48
CA LEU A 59 10.55 6.95 -19.39
C LEU A 59 9.95 6.73 -20.78
N SER A 60 8.67 6.35 -20.87
CA SER A 60 7.96 6.16 -22.15
C SER A 60 7.78 7.46 -22.93
N ARG A 61 7.72 8.60 -22.22
CA ARG A 61 7.60 9.95 -22.79
C ARG A 61 8.96 10.62 -23.03
N ASN A 62 10.06 9.94 -22.73
CA ASN A 62 11.43 10.44 -22.84
C ASN A 62 11.68 11.69 -21.97
N GLU A 63 10.99 11.79 -20.83
CA GLU A 63 11.16 12.85 -19.83
C GLU A 63 12.20 12.44 -18.77
N PRO A 64 12.91 13.41 -18.16
CA PRO A 64 13.90 13.10 -17.13
C PRO A 64 13.22 12.54 -15.88
N CYS A 65 13.76 11.44 -15.37
CA CYS A 65 13.28 10.72 -14.19
C CYS A 65 13.54 11.51 -12.88
N VAL A 66 12.79 12.61 -12.70
CA VAL A 66 12.87 13.48 -11.52
C VAL A 66 11.62 13.28 -10.67
N ALA A 67 11.80 12.79 -9.45
CA ALA A 67 10.70 12.56 -8.53
C ALA A 67 10.05 13.89 -8.07
N PRO A 68 8.71 14.01 -8.10
CA PRO A 68 7.99 15.12 -7.50
C PRO A 68 8.26 15.29 -5.99
N VAL A 69 8.19 16.54 -5.53
CA VAL A 69 8.35 16.87 -4.10
C VAL A 69 7.14 16.36 -3.32
N GLY A 70 7.38 15.64 -2.22
CA GLY A 70 6.32 15.09 -1.35
C GLY A 70 6.11 13.58 -1.41
N PHE A 71 6.96 12.84 -2.14
CA PHE A 71 6.94 11.38 -2.15
C PHE A 71 7.34 10.79 -0.80
N SER A 72 6.66 9.73 -0.36
CA SER A 72 7.09 8.94 0.79
C SER A 72 8.42 8.22 0.50
N ALA A 73 9.16 7.82 1.53
CA ALA A 73 10.43 7.10 1.36
C ALA A 73 10.28 5.77 0.62
N GLY A 74 9.12 5.10 0.73
CA GLY A 74 8.80 3.89 -0.03
C GLY A 74 8.57 4.20 -1.51
N CYS A 75 7.71 5.18 -1.80
CA CYS A 75 7.42 5.64 -3.16
C CYS A 75 8.68 6.13 -3.89
N LEU A 76 9.54 6.90 -3.22
CA LEU A 76 10.79 7.42 -3.80
C LEU A 76 11.76 6.28 -4.17
N ARG A 77 11.87 5.24 -3.33
CA ARG A 77 12.68 4.06 -3.63
C ARG A 77 12.14 3.29 -4.83
N SER A 78 10.84 3.04 -4.88
CA SER A 78 10.20 2.32 -5.99
C SER A 78 10.32 3.08 -7.32
N PHE A 79 10.10 4.40 -7.30
CA PHE A 79 10.29 5.30 -8.44
C PHE A 79 11.73 5.24 -8.97
N ASN A 80 12.73 5.39 -8.09
CA ASN A 80 14.14 5.35 -8.49
C ASN A 80 14.57 3.98 -9.05
N LYS A 81 14.09 2.88 -8.45
CA LYS A 81 14.36 1.51 -8.89
C LYS A 81 13.84 1.27 -10.32
N CYS A 82 12.64 1.76 -10.63
CA CYS A 82 12.05 1.66 -11.97
C CYS A 82 12.64 2.66 -12.98
N CYS A 83 13.12 3.82 -12.53
CA CYS A 83 13.85 4.78 -13.35
C CYS A 83 15.25 4.29 -13.79
N ASN A 84 15.95 3.54 -12.92
CA ASN A 84 17.31 3.07 -13.17
C ASN A 84 17.40 1.73 -13.92
N GLY A 85 16.29 1.00 -14.05
CA GLY A 85 16.26 -0.28 -14.78
C GLY A 85 17.01 -1.42 -14.09
N GLU A 86 17.09 -1.43 -12.76
CA GLU A 86 17.69 -2.54 -12.02
C GLU A 86 16.69 -3.72 -11.93
N PHE A 87 16.92 -4.73 -12.78
CA PHE A 87 16.12 -5.95 -12.90
C PHE A 87 16.72 -7.10 -12.09
N GLU A 88 16.34 -7.23 -10.83
CA GLU A 88 16.36 -8.54 -10.15
C GLU A 88 15.02 -8.81 -9.46
N ILE A 89 14.50 -10.01 -9.73
CA ILE A 89 13.27 -10.55 -9.15
C ILE A 89 13.69 -11.43 -7.98
N THR A 90 13.41 -11.00 -6.75
CA THR A 90 13.63 -11.83 -5.56
C THR A 90 12.31 -12.47 -5.13
N HIS A 91 12.02 -13.66 -5.67
CA HIS A 91 11.08 -14.58 -5.03
C HIS A 91 11.69 -15.04 -3.70
N ALA A 92 11.23 -14.48 -2.59
CA ALA A 92 11.63 -14.89 -1.26
C ALA A 92 10.94 -16.21 -0.87
N THR A 93 11.60 -17.33 -1.11
CA THR A 93 11.38 -18.56 -0.33
C THR A 93 12.33 -18.55 0.88
N GLU A 94 11.76 -18.66 2.08
CA GLU A 94 12.49 -18.79 3.35
C GLU A 94 13.50 -19.95 3.30
N ILE A 95 14.79 -19.69 3.54
CA ILE A 95 15.75 -20.67 4.05
C ILE A 95 16.75 -20.02 5.04
N ILE A 96 16.51 -20.29 6.32
CA ILE A 96 17.43 -20.77 7.37
C ILE A 96 18.95 -20.49 7.19
N THR A 97 19.43 -19.56 8.01
CA THR A 97 20.78 -19.42 8.62
C THR A 97 22.01 -19.64 7.72
N GLY A 98 22.72 -18.54 7.41
CA GLY A 98 24.11 -18.61 6.98
C GLY A 98 24.98 -19.23 8.08
N ARG A 99 25.70 -20.31 7.74
CA ARG A 99 26.69 -20.93 8.65
C ARG A 99 28.03 -20.18 8.55
N PRO A 100 28.69 -19.84 9.67
CA PRO A 100 30.08 -19.40 9.66
C PRO A 100 31.00 -20.57 9.26
N LEU A 101 32.07 -20.28 8.49
CA LEU A 101 32.99 -21.24 7.85
C LEU A 101 33.78 -22.18 8.80
N ASN A 102 33.51 -22.19 10.11
CA ASN A 102 34.24 -22.98 11.12
C ASN A 102 33.29 -23.72 12.09
N ASP A 103 32.27 -24.41 11.58
CA ASP A 103 31.47 -25.36 12.36
C ASP A 103 32.07 -26.78 12.23
N PRO A 104 32.46 -27.45 13.34
CA PRO A 104 33.06 -28.79 13.30
C PRO A 104 32.10 -29.94 12.97
N HIS A 105 30.81 -29.67 12.66
CA HIS A 105 29.85 -30.69 12.23
C HIS A 105 29.60 -30.66 10.70
N VAL A 106 30.57 -31.12 9.92
CA VAL A 106 30.46 -31.28 8.46
C VAL A 106 29.88 -32.67 8.14
N MET A 107 28.64 -32.71 7.63
CA MET A 107 28.07 -33.90 7.01
C MET A 107 28.50 -33.99 5.54
N HIS A 108 28.70 -35.20 5.05
CA HIS A 108 29.21 -35.48 3.71
C HIS A 108 28.19 -35.01 2.65
N GLY A 109 28.55 -34.00 1.83
CA GLY A 109 27.70 -33.46 0.75
C GLY A 109 27.45 -31.94 0.76
N ASP A 110 28.03 -31.20 1.70
CA ASP A 110 27.86 -29.73 1.79
C ASP A 110 28.61 -28.99 0.68
N ARG A 111 27.88 -28.35 -0.25
CA ARG A 111 28.47 -27.61 -1.39
C ARG A 111 29.13 -26.29 -0.97
N CYS A 112 28.74 -25.74 0.18
CA CYS A 112 29.42 -24.59 0.77
C CYS A 112 30.80 -24.96 1.34
N ALA A 113 31.11 -26.25 1.55
CA ALA A 113 32.44 -26.67 1.98
C ALA A 113 33.52 -26.52 0.87
N SER A 114 33.09 -26.46 -0.39
CA SER A 114 33.95 -26.19 -1.57
C SER A 114 33.86 -24.75 -2.07
N ALA A 115 33.02 -23.92 -1.47
CA ALA A 115 32.81 -22.54 -1.85
C ALA A 115 33.82 -21.63 -1.15
N ASN A 116 34.58 -20.83 -1.89
CA ASN A 116 35.51 -19.85 -1.33
C ASN A 116 34.79 -18.52 -0.97
N CYS A 117 33.58 -18.58 -0.42
CA CYS A 117 32.89 -17.38 0.04
C CYS A 117 33.62 -16.81 1.27
N GLU A 118 33.86 -15.51 1.31
CA GLU A 118 34.61 -14.90 2.41
C GLU A 118 33.81 -14.83 3.72
N HIS A 119 32.51 -14.49 3.66
CA HIS A 119 31.70 -14.29 4.87
C HIS A 119 30.57 -15.30 5.05
N LEU A 120 29.66 -15.40 4.08
CA LEU A 120 28.47 -16.25 4.15
C LEU A 120 28.27 -16.94 2.80
N CYS A 121 27.86 -18.21 2.85
CA CYS A 121 27.53 -19.02 1.69
C CYS A 121 26.09 -19.50 1.78
N HIS A 122 25.37 -19.40 0.67
CA HIS A 122 23.99 -19.84 0.52
C HIS A 122 23.89 -20.91 -0.58
N ASP A 123 23.42 -22.10 -0.23
CA ASP A 123 23.03 -23.13 -1.20
C ASP A 123 21.52 -23.00 -1.47
N ARG A 124 21.17 -22.30 -2.56
CA ARG A 124 19.79 -22.15 -3.04
C ARG A 124 19.36 -23.26 -4.02
N GLY A 125 20.11 -24.37 -4.14
CA GLY A 125 19.68 -25.54 -4.90
C GLY A 125 19.97 -25.52 -6.42
N GLY A 126 20.88 -24.64 -6.90
CA GLY A 126 21.31 -24.55 -8.31
C GLY A 126 22.67 -25.20 -8.63
N GLU A 127 23.26 -24.87 -9.80
CA GLU A 127 24.62 -25.31 -10.22
C GLU A 127 25.76 -24.56 -9.51
N LYS A 128 25.48 -23.40 -8.90
CA LYS A 128 26.46 -22.56 -8.18
C LYS A 128 25.91 -22.14 -6.82
N VAL A 129 26.82 -22.00 -5.86
CA VAL A 129 26.60 -21.42 -4.54
C VAL A 129 26.67 -19.89 -4.60
N GLU A 130 25.86 -19.20 -3.81
CA GLU A 130 25.78 -17.74 -3.77
C GLU A 130 26.43 -17.22 -2.49
N CYS A 131 27.44 -16.36 -2.62
CA CYS A 131 28.09 -15.74 -1.48
C CYS A 131 27.39 -14.44 -1.10
N SER A 132 27.32 -14.16 0.19
CA SER A 132 26.87 -12.86 0.68
C SER A 132 27.80 -12.35 1.77
N CYS A 133 27.73 -11.04 2.01
CA CYS A 133 28.58 -10.35 2.95
C CYS A 133 27.81 -10.02 4.23
N ARG A 134 28.52 -9.99 5.36
CA ARG A 134 27.97 -9.47 6.62
C ARG A 134 27.75 -7.98 6.49
N SER A 135 26.85 -7.43 7.30
CA SER A 135 26.60 -5.98 7.37
C SER A 135 27.91 -5.20 7.52
N GLY A 136 28.05 -4.11 6.76
CA GLY A 136 29.28 -3.31 6.66
C GLY A 136 30.25 -3.74 5.55
N PHE A 137 29.87 -4.74 4.73
CA PHE A 137 30.66 -5.19 3.59
C PHE A 137 29.79 -5.38 2.34
N ASP A 138 30.31 -4.99 1.18
CA ASP A 138 29.71 -5.21 -0.14
C ASP A 138 30.37 -6.41 -0.84
N LEU A 139 29.58 -7.11 -1.66
CA LEU A 139 30.09 -8.24 -2.43
C LEU A 139 30.96 -7.73 -3.59
N ALA A 140 32.19 -8.22 -3.68
CA ALA A 140 33.12 -7.88 -4.74
C ALA A 140 32.57 -8.33 -6.11
N PRO A 141 33.05 -7.73 -7.22
CA PRO A 141 32.61 -8.10 -8.58
C PRO A 141 32.90 -9.56 -8.96
N ASP A 142 33.79 -10.24 -8.23
CA ASP A 142 34.07 -11.67 -8.42
C ASP A 142 32.99 -12.58 -7.79
N GLY A 143 32.07 -12.01 -7.01
CA GLY A 143 30.96 -12.72 -6.36
C GLY A 143 31.39 -13.62 -5.20
N LEU A 144 32.64 -13.51 -4.71
CA LEU A 144 33.22 -14.39 -3.69
C LEU A 144 33.77 -13.61 -2.48
N ALA A 145 34.47 -12.50 -2.74
CA ALA A 145 35.09 -11.68 -1.72
C ALA A 145 34.14 -10.60 -1.19
N CYS A 146 34.36 -10.17 0.04
CA CYS A 146 33.60 -9.13 0.72
C CYS A 146 34.49 -7.91 0.94
N ILE A 147 34.16 -6.82 0.26
CA ILE A 147 34.87 -5.55 0.35
C ILE A 147 34.23 -4.73 1.45
N ASP A 148 35.07 -4.18 2.32
CA ASP A 148 34.64 -3.28 3.38
C ASP A 148 33.97 -2.03 2.80
N ILE A 149 32.79 -1.67 3.33
CA ILE A 149 32.10 -0.44 2.93
C ILE A 149 32.77 0.70 3.69
N ASP A 150 33.45 1.60 2.98
CA ASP A 150 34.01 2.80 3.61
C ASP A 150 32.90 3.82 3.89
N GLU A 151 32.28 3.72 5.06
CA GLU A 151 31.18 4.62 5.44
C GLU A 151 31.66 6.07 5.60
N CYS A 152 32.95 6.28 5.88
CA CYS A 152 33.57 7.59 5.99
C CYS A 152 33.77 8.28 4.62
N ALA A 153 34.10 7.51 3.59
CA ALA A 153 34.24 8.04 2.23
C ALA A 153 32.88 8.32 1.57
N THR A 154 31.84 7.61 1.99
CA THR A 154 30.47 7.71 1.45
C THR A 154 29.57 8.67 2.24
N LEU A 155 30.09 9.32 3.29
CA LEU A 155 29.35 10.23 4.20
C LEU A 155 28.12 9.58 4.83
N MET A 156 28.18 8.27 5.07
CA MET A 156 27.13 7.49 5.72
C MET A 156 27.38 7.31 7.22
N ASP A 157 28.43 7.94 7.75
CA ASP A 157 28.75 7.96 9.17
C ASP A 157 27.85 8.91 9.97
N ASP A 158 27.62 8.59 11.25
CA ASP A 158 26.86 9.42 12.20
C ASP A 158 27.78 10.18 13.18
N CYS A 159 29.01 10.47 12.76
CA CYS A 159 29.98 11.18 13.60
C CYS A 159 29.59 12.66 13.79
N LEU A 160 29.77 13.16 15.01
CA LEU A 160 29.55 14.59 15.33
C LEU A 160 30.57 15.47 14.59
N GLU A 161 30.26 16.74 14.31
CA GLU A 161 31.20 17.71 13.68
C GLU A 161 32.58 17.82 14.38
N SER A 162 32.67 17.42 15.65
CA SER A 162 33.91 17.40 16.44
C SER A 162 34.68 16.06 16.39
N GLN A 163 34.29 15.15 15.51
CA GLN A 163 34.86 13.81 15.36
C GLN A 163 35.22 13.58 13.88
N ARG A 164 36.24 12.77 13.64
CA ARG A 164 36.55 12.27 12.30
C ARG A 164 36.16 10.80 12.24
N CYS A 165 35.51 10.43 11.16
CA CYS A 165 35.23 9.05 10.85
C CYS A 165 36.54 8.33 10.50
N LEU A 166 36.78 7.18 11.13
CA LEU A 166 37.83 6.23 10.75
C LEU A 166 37.16 4.94 10.31
N ASN A 167 37.35 4.57 9.04
CA ASN A 167 36.79 3.33 8.52
C ASN A 167 37.47 2.12 9.18
N THR A 168 36.69 1.12 9.57
CA THR A 168 37.18 -0.16 10.11
C THR A 168 36.49 -1.33 9.41
N PRO A 169 37.09 -2.52 9.37
CA PRO A 169 36.45 -3.65 8.68
C PRO A 169 35.06 -3.98 9.25
N GLY A 170 34.02 -3.74 8.46
CA GLY A 170 32.60 -3.99 8.73
C GLY A 170 31.86 -2.88 9.44
N SER A 171 32.49 -1.73 9.68
CA SER A 171 31.90 -0.59 10.37
C SER A 171 32.85 0.62 10.40
N PHE A 172 32.36 1.81 10.70
CA PHE A 172 33.24 2.94 11.00
C PHE A 172 33.34 3.20 12.52
N LYS A 173 34.44 3.85 12.91
CA LYS A 173 34.62 4.37 14.27
C LYS A 173 34.75 5.87 14.23
N CYS A 174 33.86 6.57 14.92
CA CYS A 174 34.03 7.99 15.19
C CYS A 174 35.16 8.17 16.21
N ILE A 175 36.33 8.51 15.71
CA ILE A 175 37.45 8.90 16.55
C ILE A 175 37.38 10.41 16.70
N ARG A 176 37.57 10.90 17.92
CA ARG A 176 37.80 12.35 18.08
C ARG A 176 38.96 12.72 17.18
N THR A 177 38.71 13.64 16.28
CA THR A 177 39.76 14.30 15.52
C THR A 177 40.74 14.84 16.57
N LEU A 178 42.05 14.72 16.32
CA LEU A 178 43.08 15.42 17.08
C LEU A 178 42.98 16.96 16.86
N SER A 179 41.78 17.49 16.60
CA SER A 179 41.46 18.88 16.82
C SER A 179 40.97 18.99 18.25
N CYS A 180 41.63 19.82 19.02
CA CYS A 180 41.48 19.87 20.46
C CYS A 180 40.16 20.50 20.94
N GLY A 181 39.14 20.52 20.09
CA GLY A 181 38.00 21.44 20.19
C GLY A 181 38.39 22.85 19.73
N THR A 182 37.38 23.69 19.50
CA THR A 182 37.58 25.13 19.31
C THR A 182 38.24 25.75 20.54
N GLY A 183 39.28 26.58 20.34
CA GLY A 183 40.04 27.22 21.41
C GLY A 183 41.24 26.42 21.96
N TYR A 184 41.57 25.26 21.38
CA TYR A 184 42.75 24.47 21.78
C TYR A 184 43.57 24.03 20.54
N ALA A 185 44.89 23.98 20.68
CA ALA A 185 45.84 23.56 19.65
C ALA A 185 46.69 22.39 20.15
N MET A 186 47.06 21.53 19.22
CA MET A 186 47.86 20.36 19.50
C MET A 186 49.34 20.72 19.63
N ASP A 187 49.93 20.44 20.78
CA ASP A 187 51.37 20.54 20.96
C ASP A 187 52.04 19.35 20.26
N SER A 188 52.77 19.64 19.17
CA SER A 188 53.38 18.65 18.28
C SER A 188 54.51 17.83 18.92
N ALA A 189 54.98 18.19 20.12
CA ALA A 189 55.98 17.43 20.86
C ALA A 189 55.38 16.50 21.92
N THR A 190 54.16 16.76 22.39
CA THR A 190 53.55 16.03 23.52
C THR A 190 52.22 15.36 23.19
N GLU A 191 51.69 15.56 21.97
CA GLU A 191 50.39 15.05 21.50
C GLU A 191 49.21 15.42 22.43
N GLN A 192 49.42 16.43 23.28
CA GLN A 192 48.41 16.93 24.21
C GLN A 192 47.78 18.21 23.67
N CYS A 193 46.48 18.30 23.91
CA CYS A 193 45.69 19.47 23.59
C CYS A 193 45.94 20.57 24.62
N ARG A 194 46.53 21.67 24.17
CA ARG A 194 46.76 22.85 24.99
C ARG A 194 45.85 23.96 24.53
N ASP A 195 45.43 24.74 25.51
CA ASP A 195 44.64 25.94 25.29
C ASP A 195 45.37 26.90 24.35
N VAL A 196 44.68 27.44 23.34
CA VAL A 196 45.23 28.45 22.43
C VAL A 196 45.12 29.78 23.14
N ASP A 197 46.25 30.41 23.44
CA ASP A 197 46.22 31.75 24.03
C ASP A 197 45.94 32.81 22.95
N GLU A 198 44.66 33.06 22.69
CA GLU A 198 44.26 34.01 21.66
C GLU A 198 44.71 35.44 21.97
N CYS A 199 44.97 35.76 23.25
CA CYS A 199 45.48 37.05 23.69
C CYS A 199 46.94 37.28 23.25
N ASN A 200 47.78 36.24 23.33
CA ASN A 200 49.17 36.30 22.87
C ASN A 200 49.30 36.19 21.35
N LEU A 201 48.37 35.50 20.70
CA LEU A 201 48.32 35.36 19.24
C LEU A 201 47.71 36.59 18.55
N GLY A 202 47.06 37.48 19.29
CA GLY A 202 46.39 38.67 18.77
C GLY A 202 45.14 38.35 17.94
N SER A 203 44.64 37.12 18.01
CA SER A 203 43.47 36.62 17.27
C SER A 203 42.18 36.78 18.07
N HIS A 204 42.02 37.94 18.72
CA HIS A 204 40.91 38.25 19.60
C HIS A 204 40.24 39.57 19.19
N ASP A 205 38.93 39.66 19.35
CA ASP A 205 38.16 40.82 18.90
C ASP A 205 37.82 41.79 20.05
N CYS A 206 38.58 41.73 21.15
CA CYS A 206 38.44 42.67 22.27
C CYS A 206 38.71 44.12 21.80
N GLY A 207 37.66 44.94 21.71
CA GLY A 207 37.76 46.35 21.31
C GLY A 207 38.69 47.16 22.22
N ALA A 208 39.11 48.36 21.76
CA ALA A 208 40.20 49.16 22.35
C ALA A 208 40.12 49.40 23.89
N LEU A 209 38.91 49.35 24.46
CA LEU A 209 38.59 49.58 25.89
C LEU A 209 38.75 48.33 26.78
N TYR A 210 38.96 47.15 26.19
CA TYR A 210 39.02 45.88 26.91
C TYR A 210 40.37 45.20 26.68
N GLN A 211 40.90 44.54 27.71
CA GLN A 211 42.09 43.68 27.63
C GLN A 211 41.63 42.23 27.53
N CYS A 212 42.24 41.52 26.60
CA CYS A 212 42.03 40.09 26.46
C CYS A 212 42.61 39.36 27.67
N ARG A 213 41.83 38.45 28.25
CA ARG A 213 42.26 37.49 29.26
C ARG A 213 41.98 36.09 28.73
N ASN A 214 43.03 35.30 28.59
CA ASN A 214 42.92 33.93 28.12
C ASN A 214 42.22 33.04 29.16
N THR A 215 41.36 32.13 28.71
CA THR A 215 40.60 31.18 29.53
C THR A 215 40.64 29.79 28.89
N GLN A 216 40.35 28.74 29.65
CA GLN A 216 40.47 27.39 29.12
C GLN A 216 39.45 27.15 27.99
N GLY A 217 39.93 27.10 26.75
CA GLY A 217 39.19 26.88 25.51
C GLY A 217 38.62 28.12 24.85
N SER A 218 38.98 29.33 25.31
CA SER A 218 38.49 30.59 24.76
C SER A 218 39.16 31.79 25.42
N TYR A 219 38.83 33.01 25.03
CA TYR A 219 39.24 34.22 25.74
C TYR A 219 38.05 35.04 26.21
N ARG A 220 38.25 35.83 27.27
CA ARG A 220 37.29 36.84 27.75
C ARG A 220 37.91 38.22 27.67
N CYS A 221 37.10 39.22 27.31
CA CYS A 221 37.55 40.61 27.27
C CYS A 221 37.20 41.30 28.59
N ASP A 222 38.19 41.48 29.46
CA ASP A 222 38.03 42.21 30.71
C ASP A 222 38.26 43.71 30.48
N PRO A 223 37.57 44.63 31.16
CA PRO A 223 37.86 46.06 31.05
C PRO A 223 39.32 46.34 31.46
N LYS A 224 40.06 47.08 30.63
CA LYS A 224 41.40 47.57 31.01
C LYS A 224 41.25 48.43 32.28
N LYS A 225 42.11 48.23 33.27
CA LYS A 225 42.15 49.05 34.49
C LYS A 225 43.52 49.71 34.58
N CYS A 226 43.56 51.04 34.58
CA CYS A 226 44.78 51.81 34.83
C CYS A 226 45.19 51.68 36.31
N GLY A 227 46.49 51.84 36.60
CA GLY A 227 47.02 51.84 37.96
C GLY A 227 46.58 53.07 38.78
N ASP A 228 46.79 53.01 40.09
CA ASP A 228 46.36 54.07 41.02
C ASP A 228 46.95 55.45 40.64
N GLY A 229 46.08 56.39 40.29
CA GLY A 229 46.41 57.79 39.99
C GLY A 229 46.30 58.21 38.51
N GLU A 230 45.84 57.35 37.60
CA GLU A 230 45.65 57.69 36.17
C GLU A 230 44.23 57.38 35.67
N LEU A 231 43.71 58.19 34.74
CA LEU A 231 42.40 57.96 34.09
C LEU A 231 42.57 57.52 32.64
N GLN A 232 41.74 56.55 32.25
CA GLN A 232 41.73 55.94 30.92
C GLN A 232 40.88 56.74 29.93
N ASN A 233 41.42 57.02 28.76
CA ASN A 233 40.68 57.67 27.68
C ASN A 233 39.56 56.73 27.17
N PRO A 234 38.27 57.12 27.26
CA PRO A 234 37.13 56.26 26.94
C PRO A 234 36.91 56.01 25.43
N MET A 235 37.72 56.60 24.53
CA MET A 235 37.70 56.27 23.11
C MET A 235 38.90 55.41 22.67
N THR A 236 40.07 55.56 23.30
CA THR A 236 41.32 54.90 22.85
C THR A 236 41.91 53.88 23.83
N GLY A 237 41.55 53.94 25.12
CA GLY A 237 42.03 53.02 26.14
C GLY A 237 43.42 53.31 26.73
N GLU A 238 44.04 54.45 26.43
CA GLU A 238 45.33 54.89 27.03
C GLU A 238 45.14 55.67 28.34
N CYS A 239 46.06 55.50 29.31
CA CYS A 239 46.02 56.12 30.64
C CYS A 239 46.79 57.45 30.68
N THR A 240 46.24 58.52 31.27
CA THR A 240 46.94 59.82 31.45
C THR A 240 46.67 60.47 32.83
N SER A 241 47.59 61.32 33.30
CA SER A 241 47.55 61.98 34.62
C SER A 241 46.58 63.18 34.70
N ILE A 242 45.84 63.30 35.81
CA ILE A 242 44.64 64.14 36.00
C ILE A 242 44.88 65.67 35.98
N THR A 243 44.04 66.38 35.22
CA THR A 243 43.59 67.77 35.50
C THR A 243 42.09 67.71 35.79
N CYS A 244 41.62 68.19 36.95
CA CYS A 244 40.23 67.99 37.37
C CYS A 244 39.21 68.87 36.60
N PRO A 245 38.00 68.34 36.31
CA PRO A 245 36.89 69.13 35.76
C PRO A 245 36.50 70.30 36.67
N HIS A 246 35.93 71.36 36.10
CA HIS A 246 35.36 72.48 36.86
C HIS A 246 34.32 71.95 37.87
N GLY A 247 34.37 72.41 39.12
CA GLY A 247 33.55 71.89 40.24
C GLY A 247 34.24 70.81 41.07
N TYR A 248 35.47 70.39 40.71
CA TYR A 248 36.25 69.44 41.49
C TYR A 248 37.68 69.93 41.75
N PHE A 249 38.28 69.51 42.85
CA PHE A 249 39.67 69.79 43.19
C PHE A 249 40.51 68.50 43.34
N PRO A 250 41.76 68.48 42.86
CA PRO A 250 42.61 67.29 42.96
C PRO A 250 43.07 67.08 44.40
N LYS A 251 42.78 65.90 44.96
CA LYS A 251 43.33 65.45 46.24
C LYS A 251 43.41 63.92 46.28
N ASN A 252 44.62 63.40 46.56
CA ASN A 252 44.95 61.97 46.59
C ASN A 252 44.67 61.20 45.29
N GLY A 253 45.06 61.75 44.13
CA GLY A 253 44.89 61.05 42.85
C GLY A 253 43.43 60.92 42.39
N MET A 254 42.50 61.60 43.06
CA MET A 254 41.09 61.71 42.70
C MET A 254 40.66 63.17 42.65
N CYS A 255 39.67 63.46 41.81
CA CYS A 255 38.97 64.74 41.81
C CYS A 255 37.87 64.69 42.86
N ASN A 256 38.07 65.41 43.97
CA ASN A 256 37.06 65.53 45.01
C ASN A 256 36.13 66.69 44.71
N ASP A 257 34.85 66.47 44.95
CA ASP A 257 33.78 67.43 44.69
C ASP A 257 33.94 68.69 45.54
N ILE A 258 33.73 69.87 44.94
CA ILE A 258 33.68 71.14 45.64
C ILE A 258 32.25 71.32 46.13
N ASP A 259 32.02 71.32 47.45
CA ASP A 259 30.68 71.59 47.97
C ASP A 259 30.32 73.08 47.78
N GLU A 260 29.60 73.39 46.70
CA GLU A 260 29.20 74.76 46.38
C GLU A 260 28.12 75.29 47.33
N CYS A 261 27.40 74.41 48.05
CA CYS A 261 26.46 74.84 49.07
C CYS A 261 27.17 75.40 50.32
N GLN A 262 28.42 74.99 50.57
CA GLN A 262 29.24 75.52 51.67
C GLN A 262 30.19 76.65 51.24
N THR A 263 30.59 76.67 49.97
CA THR A 263 31.54 77.66 49.44
C THR A 263 30.86 78.87 48.79
N GLY A 264 29.57 78.78 48.46
CA GLY A 264 28.70 79.88 48.04
C GLY A 264 27.84 79.51 46.82
N HIS A 265 26.50 79.58 46.96
CA HIS A 265 25.54 79.18 45.93
C HIS A 265 24.58 80.32 45.53
N ASN A 266 23.97 80.23 44.34
CA ASN A 266 23.08 81.26 43.79
C ASN A 266 21.57 80.92 43.85
N CYS A 267 21.17 79.98 44.71
CA CYS A 267 19.77 79.58 44.87
C CYS A 267 18.83 80.72 45.30
N GLY A 268 17.62 80.74 44.76
CA GLY A 268 16.61 81.78 45.00
C GLY A 268 16.02 81.72 46.41
N ALA A 269 15.44 82.84 46.88
CA ALA A 269 14.76 82.89 48.18
C ALA A 269 13.52 81.97 48.17
N GLY A 270 13.64 80.78 48.78
CA GLY A 270 12.62 79.72 48.79
C GLY A 270 13.11 78.36 48.28
N GLU A 271 14.34 78.29 47.78
CA GLU A 271 14.98 77.05 47.33
C GLU A 271 16.04 76.57 48.33
N GLU A 272 16.18 75.26 48.46
CA GLU A 272 17.23 74.62 49.24
C GLU A 272 18.37 74.18 48.31
N CYS A 273 19.62 74.49 48.69
CA CYS A 273 20.80 74.08 47.95
C CYS A 273 21.12 72.62 48.27
N VAL A 274 21.17 71.77 47.24
CA VAL A 274 21.61 70.38 47.35
C VAL A 274 22.90 70.24 46.57
N ASN A 275 23.98 69.90 47.27
CA ASN A 275 25.27 69.65 46.64
C ASN A 275 25.20 68.37 45.80
N THR A 276 25.72 68.42 44.59
CA THR A 276 25.75 67.28 43.67
C THR A 276 27.18 67.07 43.17
N PRO A 277 27.56 65.86 42.74
CA PRO A 277 28.90 65.66 42.23
C PRO A 277 29.20 66.59 41.03
N GLY A 278 30.05 67.59 41.24
CA GLY A 278 30.59 68.55 40.29
C GLY A 278 29.83 69.86 40.15
N SER A 279 28.77 70.05 40.95
CA SER A 279 27.92 71.24 40.91
C SER A 279 26.93 71.25 42.07
N PHE A 280 26.09 72.27 42.16
CA PHE A 280 24.93 72.28 43.06
C PHE A 280 23.64 72.44 42.28
N ARG A 281 22.54 71.95 42.83
CA ARG A 281 21.20 72.23 42.30
C ARG A 281 20.32 72.86 43.38
N CYS A 282 19.47 73.77 42.95
CA CYS A 282 18.48 74.41 43.82
C CYS A 282 17.16 73.64 43.69
N GLN A 283 16.57 73.28 44.83
CA GLN A 283 15.36 72.46 44.88
C GLN A 283 14.24 73.16 45.65
N GLN A 284 13.00 73.07 45.15
CA GLN A 284 11.82 73.54 45.88
C GLN A 284 11.48 72.59 47.04
N LYS A 285 11.16 73.15 48.21
CA LYS A 285 10.67 72.39 49.37
C LYS A 285 9.37 71.65 49.04
N GLY A 286 9.40 70.31 48.97
CA GLY A 286 8.18 69.47 48.89
C GLY A 286 8.20 68.20 48.02
N ASN A 287 9.36 67.70 47.56
CA ASN A 287 9.57 66.37 46.93
C ASN A 287 8.31 65.51 46.59
N LEU A 288 7.88 65.48 45.32
CA LEU A 288 6.96 64.41 44.85
C LEU A 288 7.79 63.25 44.29
N CYS A 289 7.73 62.09 44.94
CA CYS A 289 8.32 60.84 44.44
C CYS A 289 7.50 60.22 43.30
N ALA A 290 8.17 59.42 42.47
CA ALA A 290 7.51 58.60 41.45
C ALA A 290 6.61 57.53 42.10
N HIS A 291 5.59 57.05 41.38
CA HIS A 291 4.70 56.02 41.88
C HIS A 291 5.48 54.74 42.26
N GLY A 292 5.21 54.19 43.45
CA GLY A 292 5.95 53.06 44.02
C GLY A 292 7.16 53.47 44.88
N TYR A 293 7.39 54.76 45.09
CA TYR A 293 8.45 55.27 45.95
C TYR A 293 7.89 56.25 46.99
N GLU A 294 8.44 56.21 48.20
CA GLU A 294 8.10 57.12 49.30
C GLU A 294 9.32 57.95 49.73
N VAL A 295 9.08 59.18 50.21
CA VAL A 295 10.16 60.04 50.70
C VAL A 295 10.63 59.49 52.03
N ASN A 296 11.92 59.19 52.14
CA ASN A 296 12.54 58.93 53.43
C ASN A 296 12.73 60.28 54.16
N ASP A 297 12.00 60.48 55.26
CA ASP A 297 11.99 61.72 56.05
C ASP A 297 13.37 62.11 56.62
N ALA A 298 14.29 61.16 56.78
CA ALA A 298 15.63 61.40 57.31
C ALA A 298 16.64 61.82 56.24
N THR A 299 16.46 61.37 54.99
CA THR A 299 17.46 61.55 53.92
C THR A 299 16.94 62.43 52.78
N GLY A 300 15.63 62.66 52.70
CA GLY A 300 14.99 63.44 51.64
C GLY A 300 15.02 62.73 50.28
N PHE A 301 15.48 61.49 50.19
CA PHE A 301 15.47 60.69 48.97
C PHE A 301 14.19 59.87 48.83
N CYS A 302 13.84 59.55 47.59
CA CYS A 302 12.77 58.60 47.29
C CYS A 302 13.31 57.17 47.43
N GLU A 303 12.76 56.42 48.38
CA GLU A 303 13.05 55.00 48.58
C GLU A 303 11.89 54.15 48.07
N ASP A 304 12.22 52.95 47.61
CA ASP A 304 11.26 51.99 47.09
C ASP A 304 10.28 51.53 48.17
N VAL A 305 8.98 51.56 47.88
CA VAL A 305 7.95 51.07 48.80
C VAL A 305 7.96 49.55 48.76
N ASN A 306 8.28 48.90 49.87
CA ASN A 306 8.25 47.43 49.93
C ASN A 306 6.82 46.90 50.13
N GLU A 307 6.11 46.60 49.04
CA GLU A 307 4.71 46.16 49.10
C GLU A 307 4.56 44.76 49.72
N CYS A 308 5.63 43.96 49.77
CA CYS A 308 5.60 42.63 50.38
C CYS A 308 5.33 42.67 51.90
N GLN A 309 5.60 43.81 52.56
CA GLN A 309 5.26 43.99 53.98
C GLN A 309 3.76 44.25 54.20
N GLN A 310 3.01 44.54 53.14
CA GLN A 310 1.58 44.86 53.18
C GLN A 310 0.68 43.64 52.92
N GLY A 311 1.26 42.44 52.74
CA GLY A 311 0.49 41.19 52.58
C GLY A 311 -0.23 41.04 51.24
N VAL A 312 0.22 41.76 50.21
CA VAL A 312 -0.44 41.85 48.89
C VAL A 312 -0.54 40.53 48.12
N CYS A 313 0.34 39.56 48.39
CA CYS A 313 0.36 38.25 47.71
C CYS A 313 -0.44 37.14 48.43
N GLY A 314 -1.21 37.47 49.48
CA GLY A 314 -1.96 36.46 50.24
C GLY A 314 -1.06 35.37 50.81
N SER A 315 -1.29 34.11 50.44
CA SER A 315 -0.49 32.94 50.87
C SER A 315 0.71 32.63 49.97
N MET A 316 0.98 33.42 48.94
CA MET A 316 2.05 33.19 47.96
C MET A 316 3.30 34.01 48.29
N GLU A 317 4.47 33.55 47.82
CA GLU A 317 5.76 34.22 48.06
C GLU A 317 5.82 35.55 47.29
N CYS A 318 6.11 36.65 48.00
CA CYS A 318 6.19 37.99 47.42
C CYS A 318 7.65 38.39 47.11
N ILE A 319 7.86 39.05 45.96
CA ILE A 319 9.16 39.55 45.51
C ILE A 319 9.03 41.06 45.28
N ASN A 320 9.76 41.83 46.08
CA ASN A 320 9.83 43.28 45.96
C ASN A 320 10.75 43.69 44.80
N LEU A 321 10.33 44.67 43.99
CA LEU A 321 11.07 45.20 42.84
C LEU A 321 11.09 46.73 42.90
N PRO A 322 12.07 47.42 42.31
CA PRO A 322 12.08 48.88 42.33
C PRO A 322 10.83 49.49 41.66
N GLY A 323 10.00 50.17 42.46
CA GLY A 323 8.75 50.82 42.09
C GLY A 323 7.54 49.88 41.94
N THR A 324 7.68 48.59 42.27
CA THR A 324 6.59 47.61 42.13
C THR A 324 6.86 46.28 42.84
N TYR A 325 5.92 45.34 42.78
CA TYR A 325 6.12 43.97 43.29
C TYR A 325 5.62 42.93 42.30
N LYS A 326 6.07 41.68 42.51
CA LYS A 326 5.46 40.51 41.88
C LYS A 326 5.25 39.38 42.88
N CYS A 327 4.18 38.63 42.70
CA CYS A 327 3.93 37.41 43.46
C CYS A 327 4.47 36.22 42.67
N LYS A 328 5.20 35.34 43.35
CA LYS A 328 5.61 34.05 42.80
C LYS A 328 4.43 33.10 42.89
N CYS A 329 3.80 32.86 41.75
CA CYS A 329 2.62 32.01 41.65
C CYS A 329 2.96 30.53 41.82
N GLY A 330 2.06 29.77 42.45
CA GLY A 330 2.15 28.32 42.55
C GLY A 330 1.94 27.64 41.20
N SER A 331 2.17 26.32 41.13
CA SER A 331 1.87 25.52 39.95
C SER A 331 0.40 25.68 39.53
N GLY A 332 0.16 25.89 38.22
CA GLY A 332 -1.19 26.14 37.68
C GLY A 332 -1.61 27.61 37.66
N TYR A 333 -0.76 28.55 38.11
CA TYR A 333 -1.09 29.98 38.17
C TYR A 333 -0.03 30.85 37.48
N GLU A 334 -0.45 31.95 36.86
CA GLU A 334 0.42 32.96 36.24
C GLU A 334 0.18 34.35 36.84
N PHE A 335 1.25 35.16 36.91
CA PHE A 335 1.16 36.49 37.51
C PHE A 335 0.60 37.49 36.51
N ASN A 336 -0.57 38.06 36.83
CA ASN A 336 -1.16 39.15 36.07
C ASN A 336 -0.61 40.48 36.59
N ASP A 337 0.28 41.12 35.82
CA ASP A 337 0.94 42.36 36.22
C ASP A 337 -0.03 43.56 36.32
N ALA A 338 -1.09 43.59 35.50
CA ALA A 338 -2.08 44.66 35.53
C ALA A 338 -2.99 44.59 36.78
N LYS A 339 -3.34 43.38 37.21
CA LYS A 339 -4.16 43.15 38.40
C LYS A 339 -3.34 42.88 39.66
N LYS A 340 -2.01 42.83 39.54
CA LYS A 340 -1.03 42.51 40.58
C LYS A 340 -1.41 41.29 41.43
N ARG A 341 -1.84 40.21 40.78
CA ARG A 341 -2.23 38.95 41.45
C ARG A 341 -1.99 37.74 40.57
N CYS A 342 -1.87 36.57 41.18
CA CYS A 342 -1.82 35.31 40.47
C CYS A 342 -3.24 34.92 40.00
N GLU A 343 -3.36 34.61 38.72
CA GLU A 343 -4.58 34.10 38.10
C GLU A 343 -4.34 32.68 37.60
N ASP A 344 -5.41 31.91 37.56
CA ASP A 344 -5.40 30.53 37.07
C ASP A 344 -4.93 30.50 35.60
N ILE A 345 -4.08 29.54 35.27
CA ILE A 345 -3.67 29.30 33.89
C ILE A 345 -4.73 28.41 33.26
N ASP A 346 -5.52 28.96 32.33
CA ASP A 346 -6.42 28.13 31.53
C ASP A 346 -5.60 27.28 30.55
N GLU A 347 -5.27 26.04 30.93
CA GLU A 347 -4.44 25.17 30.10
C GLU A 347 -5.16 24.76 28.80
N CYS A 348 -6.50 24.74 28.81
CA CYS A 348 -7.30 24.42 27.64
C CYS A 348 -7.17 25.51 26.56
N ILE A 349 -7.16 26.79 26.94
CA ILE A 349 -6.95 27.90 26.00
C ILE A 349 -5.47 28.04 25.66
N LYS A 350 -4.59 28.03 26.66
CA LYS A 350 -3.16 28.34 26.51
C LYS A 350 -2.44 27.36 25.59
N PHE A 351 -2.83 26.08 25.62
CA PHE A 351 -2.26 25.04 24.76
C PHE A 351 -3.23 24.59 23.66
N ALA A 352 -4.27 25.38 23.37
CA ALA A 352 -5.28 25.07 22.35
C ALA A 352 -5.88 23.65 22.49
N GLY A 353 -6.06 23.18 23.72
CA GLY A 353 -6.63 21.87 24.03
C GLY A 353 -5.68 20.68 23.86
N HIS A 354 -4.43 20.88 23.40
CA HIS A 354 -3.44 19.81 23.19
C HIS A 354 -2.90 19.17 24.49
N VAL A 355 -3.46 19.53 25.64
CA VAL A 355 -3.11 18.95 26.94
C VAL A 355 -3.84 17.63 27.18
N CYS A 356 -4.98 17.44 26.53
CA CYS A 356 -5.76 16.20 26.52
C CYS A 356 -5.61 15.49 25.17
N ASP A 357 -5.96 14.20 25.13
CA ASP A 357 -6.04 13.46 23.88
C ASP A 357 -7.11 14.02 22.93
N LEU A 358 -6.95 13.80 21.61
CA LEU A 358 -7.93 14.21 20.58
C LEU A 358 -9.35 13.65 20.84
N SER A 359 -9.44 12.52 21.54
CA SER A 359 -10.69 11.84 21.90
C SER A 359 -11.28 12.36 23.22
N ALA A 360 -10.72 13.44 23.78
CA ALA A 360 -11.15 14.08 25.01
C ALA A 360 -11.56 15.54 24.81
N GLU A 361 -12.38 16.04 25.72
CA GLU A 361 -12.69 17.46 25.92
C GLU A 361 -11.91 17.97 27.13
N CYS A 362 -11.17 19.06 26.96
CA CYS A 362 -10.41 19.70 28.04
C CYS A 362 -11.35 20.61 28.84
N ILE A 363 -11.36 20.45 30.16
CA ILE A 363 -12.14 21.26 31.09
C ILE A 363 -11.16 21.94 32.06
N ASN A 364 -11.10 23.27 32.01
CA ASN A 364 -10.25 24.03 32.93
C ASN A 364 -10.81 23.98 34.36
N THR A 365 -9.93 23.83 35.34
CA THR A 365 -10.27 23.82 36.77
C THR A 365 -9.35 24.76 37.54
N ILE A 366 -9.73 25.22 38.73
CA ILE A 366 -8.87 26.16 39.46
C ILE A 366 -7.58 25.45 39.91
N GLY A 367 -6.45 25.87 39.35
CA GLY A 367 -5.10 25.37 39.60
C GLY A 367 -4.70 24.15 38.75
N SER A 368 -5.56 23.66 37.85
CA SER A 368 -5.28 22.50 36.99
C SER A 368 -6.33 22.32 35.88
N PHE A 369 -6.37 21.17 35.23
CA PHE A 369 -7.38 20.84 34.23
C PHE A 369 -7.78 19.36 34.34
N GLU A 370 -8.97 19.04 33.82
CA GLU A 370 -9.46 17.67 33.70
C GLU A 370 -9.79 17.34 32.24
N CYS A 371 -9.45 16.13 31.82
CA CYS A 371 -9.78 15.62 30.49
C CYS A 371 -11.00 14.70 30.58
N LYS A 372 -12.08 15.06 29.89
CA LYS A 372 -13.31 14.25 29.82
C LYS A 372 -13.39 13.54 28.47
N CYS A 373 -13.40 12.21 28.49
CA CYS A 373 -13.49 11.44 27.24
C CYS A 373 -14.84 11.63 26.53
N LYS A 374 -14.78 11.66 25.19
CA LYS A 374 -15.97 11.62 24.33
C LYS A 374 -16.71 10.28 24.50
N PRO A 375 -18.00 10.20 24.15
CA PRO A 375 -18.74 8.94 24.16
C PRO A 375 -18.02 7.84 23.37
N GLY A 376 -18.05 6.60 23.86
CA GLY A 376 -17.32 5.47 23.28
C GLY A 376 -15.86 5.33 23.75
N PHE A 377 -15.37 6.25 24.59
CA PHE A 377 -14.01 6.20 25.13
C PHE A 377 -14.01 6.22 26.67
N GLN A 378 -12.98 5.61 27.26
CA GLN A 378 -12.73 5.59 28.70
C GLN A 378 -11.41 6.27 29.05
N LEU A 379 -11.36 6.94 30.20
CA LEU A 379 -10.16 7.66 30.65
C LEU A 379 -9.07 6.66 31.08
N ALA A 380 -7.89 6.79 30.50
CA ALA A 380 -6.73 5.98 30.85
C ALA A 380 -6.18 6.36 32.24
N SER A 381 -5.34 5.49 32.80
CA SER A 381 -4.73 5.68 34.13
C SER A 381 -3.90 6.97 34.32
N ASP A 382 -3.51 7.64 33.23
CA ASP A 382 -2.77 8.90 33.27
C ASP A 382 -3.69 10.14 33.37
N GLY A 383 -5.00 9.96 33.32
CA GLY A 383 -5.98 11.04 33.41
C GLY A 383 -6.01 11.97 32.20
N ARG A 384 -5.32 11.64 31.10
CA ARG A 384 -5.21 12.50 29.90
C ARG A 384 -5.56 11.80 28.60
N ARG A 385 -5.25 10.51 28.49
CA ARG A 385 -5.56 9.71 27.31
C ARG A 385 -6.94 9.10 27.42
N CYS A 386 -7.60 8.99 26.28
CA CYS A 386 -8.88 8.31 26.16
C CYS A 386 -8.67 7.07 25.30
N GLU A 387 -9.00 5.91 25.89
CA GLU A 387 -8.89 4.61 25.25
C GLU A 387 -10.26 4.19 24.75
N ASP A 388 -10.31 3.67 23.54
CA ASP A 388 -11.53 3.21 22.91
C ASP A 388 -12.16 2.05 23.71
N VAL A 389 -13.47 2.13 23.95
CA VAL A 389 -14.21 1.08 24.66
C VAL A 389 -14.67 0.06 23.64
N ASN A 390 -14.13 -1.15 23.70
CA ASN A 390 -14.52 -2.18 22.74
C ASN A 390 -15.90 -2.79 23.07
N GLU A 391 -16.96 -2.29 22.43
CA GLU A 391 -18.35 -2.72 22.69
C GLU A 391 -18.61 -4.18 22.31
N CYS A 392 -17.84 -4.71 21.35
CA CYS A 392 -17.93 -6.12 20.95
C CYS A 392 -17.43 -7.08 22.03
N THR A 393 -16.43 -6.67 22.83
CA THR A 393 -15.88 -7.49 23.92
C THR A 393 -16.61 -7.28 25.24
N THR A 394 -17.14 -6.08 25.47
CA THR A 394 -17.88 -5.75 26.69
C THR A 394 -19.32 -6.26 26.67
N GLY A 395 -19.81 -6.73 25.52
CA GLY A 395 -21.18 -7.25 25.36
C GLY A 395 -22.25 -6.15 25.30
N ILE A 396 -21.85 -4.89 25.15
CA ILE A 396 -22.76 -3.75 24.94
C ILE A 396 -23.30 -3.76 23.51
N ALA A 397 -22.50 -4.26 22.55
CA ALA A 397 -22.92 -4.36 21.16
C ALA A 397 -24.09 -5.35 21.00
N THR A 398 -25.18 -4.90 20.36
CA THR A 398 -26.40 -5.69 20.14
C THR A 398 -26.46 -6.30 18.73
N CYS A 399 -25.30 -6.55 18.12
CA CYS A 399 -25.22 -7.11 16.77
C CYS A 399 -25.76 -8.55 16.71
N GLU A 400 -26.62 -8.83 15.72
CA GLU A 400 -27.16 -10.18 15.51
C GLU A 400 -26.11 -11.19 15.05
N GLN A 401 -25.19 -10.76 14.19
CA GLN A 401 -24.17 -11.62 13.57
C GLN A 401 -22.76 -11.21 13.98
N LYS A 402 -22.07 -10.39 13.18
CA LYS A 402 -20.69 -9.97 13.48
C LYS A 402 -20.66 -8.55 14.02
N CYS A 403 -19.86 -8.35 15.06
CA CYS A 403 -19.54 -7.03 15.60
C CYS A 403 -18.10 -6.66 15.24
N VAL A 404 -17.90 -5.44 14.76
CA VAL A 404 -16.58 -4.86 14.53
C VAL A 404 -16.45 -3.59 15.36
N ASN A 405 -15.41 -3.57 16.20
CA ASN A 405 -15.09 -2.42 17.01
C ASN A 405 -14.44 -1.33 16.18
N ILE A 406 -14.87 -0.08 16.34
CA ILE A 406 -14.30 1.09 15.64
C ILE A 406 -14.03 2.21 16.65
N PRO A 407 -13.05 3.09 16.45
CA PRO A 407 -12.79 4.15 17.42
C PRO A 407 -14.03 5.01 17.74
N GLY A 408 -14.50 4.94 18.99
CA GLY A 408 -15.65 5.67 19.54
C GLY A 408 -17.02 5.00 19.37
N SER A 409 -17.10 3.81 18.77
CA SER A 409 -18.36 3.07 18.58
C SER A 409 -18.10 1.61 18.13
N TYR A 410 -19.17 0.94 17.71
CA TYR A 410 -19.08 -0.33 17.00
C TYR A 410 -19.94 -0.30 15.74
N GLN A 411 -19.68 -1.24 14.83
CA GLN A 411 -20.50 -1.50 13.66
C GLN A 411 -20.86 -2.98 13.58
N CYS A 412 -22.13 -3.25 13.31
CA CYS A 412 -22.59 -4.59 13.01
C CYS A 412 -22.43 -4.89 11.52
N ILE A 413 -21.92 -6.08 11.21
CA ILE A 413 -21.70 -6.56 9.85
C ILE A 413 -22.49 -7.86 9.69
N CYS A 414 -23.20 -7.96 8.58
CA CYS A 414 -23.94 -9.15 8.22
C CYS A 414 -23.08 -10.10 7.38
N ASP A 415 -23.32 -11.40 7.54
CA ASP A 415 -22.77 -12.45 6.72
C ASP A 415 -23.28 -12.33 5.28
N ARG A 416 -22.57 -12.99 4.36
CA ARG A 416 -22.93 -12.97 2.94
C ARG A 416 -24.36 -13.48 2.75
N GLY A 417 -25.15 -12.76 1.93
CA GLY A 417 -26.57 -13.06 1.71
C GLY A 417 -27.53 -12.34 2.66
N PHE A 418 -27.01 -11.50 3.56
CA PHE A 418 -27.81 -10.69 4.48
C PHE A 418 -27.47 -9.20 4.33
N ALA A 419 -28.47 -8.34 4.52
CA ALA A 419 -28.34 -6.89 4.54
C ALA A 419 -28.59 -6.37 5.96
N LEU A 420 -27.89 -5.30 6.32
CA LEU A 420 -28.07 -4.65 7.61
C LEU A 420 -29.42 -3.91 7.61
N GLY A 421 -30.28 -4.26 8.57
CA GLY A 421 -31.58 -3.64 8.74
C GLY A 421 -31.48 -2.17 9.17
N PRO A 422 -32.61 -1.44 9.17
CA PRO A 422 -32.65 -0.01 9.49
C PRO A 422 -32.19 0.33 10.92
N ASP A 423 -32.32 -0.63 11.84
CA ASP A 423 -31.86 -0.50 13.23
C ASP A 423 -30.33 -0.62 13.36
N GLY A 424 -29.61 -0.90 12.28
CA GLY A 424 -28.14 -1.01 12.26
C GLY A 424 -27.56 -2.21 13.02
N THR A 425 -28.40 -3.11 13.52
CA THR A 425 -28.02 -4.20 14.44
C THR A 425 -28.49 -5.59 13.98
N LYS A 426 -29.62 -5.65 13.29
CA LYS A 426 -30.22 -6.89 12.77
C LYS A 426 -29.81 -7.15 11.33
N CYS A 427 -29.70 -8.42 10.98
CA CYS A 427 -29.32 -8.87 9.65
C CYS A 427 -30.50 -9.54 8.97
N GLU A 428 -31.03 -8.88 7.96
CA GLU A 428 -32.19 -9.33 7.21
C GLU A 428 -31.73 -10.09 5.95
N ASP A 429 -32.42 -11.19 5.66
CA ASP A 429 -32.14 -12.02 4.49
C ASP A 429 -32.35 -11.22 3.19
N ILE A 430 -31.38 -11.30 2.28
CA ILE A 430 -31.49 -10.68 0.96
C ILE A 430 -32.27 -11.64 0.08
N ASP A 431 -33.51 -11.29 -0.27
CA ASP A 431 -34.26 -12.08 -1.25
C ASP A 431 -33.74 -11.83 -2.66
N GLU A 432 -32.73 -12.61 -3.07
CA GLU A 432 -32.12 -12.46 -4.39
C GLU A 432 -33.14 -12.78 -5.51
N CYS A 433 -34.10 -13.67 -5.26
CA CYS A 433 -35.12 -13.99 -6.25
C CYS A 433 -36.01 -12.77 -6.55
N SER A 434 -36.40 -12.02 -5.53
CA SER A 434 -37.21 -10.81 -5.69
C SER A 434 -36.43 -9.65 -6.33
N ILE A 435 -35.13 -9.51 -6.02
CA ILE A 435 -34.29 -8.43 -6.57
C ILE A 435 -34.08 -8.58 -8.08
N TRP A 436 -33.86 -9.82 -8.54
CA TRP A 436 -33.55 -10.10 -9.94
C TRP A 436 -34.78 -10.46 -10.78
N ALA A 437 -35.97 -10.56 -10.17
CA ALA A 437 -37.22 -10.83 -10.87
C ALA A 437 -37.51 -9.73 -11.93
N GLY A 438 -37.45 -10.11 -13.21
CA GLY A 438 -37.84 -9.23 -14.32
C GLY A 438 -36.75 -8.28 -14.83
N SER A 439 -35.51 -8.40 -14.36
CA SER A 439 -34.42 -7.49 -14.75
C SER A 439 -33.75 -7.84 -16.09
N GLY A 440 -34.23 -8.84 -16.84
CA GLY A 440 -33.66 -9.30 -18.11
C GLY A 440 -32.31 -10.04 -17.98
N ASN A 441 -31.68 -9.96 -16.81
CA ASN A 441 -30.57 -10.79 -16.35
C ASN A 441 -31.13 -11.82 -15.38
N ASP A 442 -31.67 -12.92 -15.91
CA ASP A 442 -32.31 -13.94 -15.08
C ASP A 442 -31.26 -14.64 -14.19
N LEU A 443 -31.39 -14.48 -12.88
CA LEU A 443 -30.52 -15.08 -11.86
C LEU A 443 -30.46 -16.61 -11.99
N CYS A 444 -31.60 -17.21 -12.32
CA CYS A 444 -31.79 -18.63 -12.57
C CYS A 444 -32.40 -18.78 -13.97
N MET A 445 -31.94 -19.77 -14.75
CA MET A 445 -32.55 -20.08 -16.05
C MET A 445 -33.97 -20.65 -15.92
N GLY A 446 -34.29 -21.22 -14.75
CA GLY A 446 -35.61 -21.76 -14.39
C GLY A 446 -36.26 -20.98 -13.25
N GLY A 447 -36.84 -21.69 -12.29
CA GLY A 447 -37.41 -21.10 -11.07
C GLY A 447 -36.33 -20.72 -10.05
N CYS A 448 -36.60 -19.69 -9.24
CA CYS A 448 -35.75 -19.27 -8.12
C CYS A 448 -36.51 -19.45 -6.81
N ILE A 449 -35.84 -20.02 -5.80
CA ILE A 449 -36.36 -20.18 -4.44
C ILE A 449 -35.41 -19.50 -3.47
N ASN A 450 -35.90 -18.46 -2.78
CA ASN A 450 -35.11 -17.77 -1.77
C ASN A 450 -34.93 -18.65 -0.51
N THR A 451 -33.73 -18.62 0.07
CA THR A 451 -33.37 -19.36 1.28
C THR A 451 -32.61 -18.43 2.23
N LYS A 452 -32.54 -18.73 3.52
CA LYS A 452 -31.80 -17.84 4.43
C LYS A 452 -30.31 -17.78 4.08
N GLY A 453 -29.82 -16.61 3.68
CA GLY A 453 -28.45 -16.30 3.30
C GLY A 453 -28.06 -16.69 1.87
N SER A 454 -29.01 -17.18 1.05
CA SER A 454 -28.74 -17.60 -0.32
C SER A 454 -30.03 -17.90 -1.11
N TYR A 455 -29.89 -18.43 -2.32
CA TYR A 455 -31.02 -18.89 -3.13
C TYR A 455 -30.69 -20.21 -3.81
N LEU A 456 -31.74 -20.93 -4.21
CA LEU A 456 -31.64 -22.15 -5.00
C LEU A 456 -32.37 -21.96 -6.33
N CYS A 457 -31.70 -22.29 -7.42
CA CYS A 457 -32.34 -22.39 -8.74
C CYS A 457 -32.94 -23.79 -8.93
N GLN A 458 -34.13 -23.85 -9.51
CA GLN A 458 -34.82 -25.08 -9.86
C GLN A 458 -35.08 -25.12 -11.36
N CYS A 459 -34.72 -26.25 -11.99
CA CYS A 459 -35.00 -26.44 -13.40
C CYS A 459 -36.44 -26.92 -13.65
N PRO A 460 -37.03 -26.54 -14.80
CA PRO A 460 -38.29 -27.13 -15.25
C PRO A 460 -38.20 -28.66 -15.38
N PRO A 461 -39.33 -29.39 -15.38
CA PRO A 461 -39.35 -30.83 -15.67
C PRO A 461 -38.65 -31.15 -17.00
N GLY A 462 -37.89 -32.25 -17.06
CA GLY A 462 -37.08 -32.63 -18.23
C GLY A 462 -35.70 -31.95 -18.30
N TYR A 463 -35.36 -31.08 -17.36
CA TYR A 463 -34.07 -30.41 -17.29
C TYR A 463 -33.36 -30.70 -15.96
N LYS A 464 -32.03 -30.77 -16.00
CA LYS A 464 -31.16 -30.89 -14.82
C LYS A 464 -30.30 -29.66 -14.65
N ILE A 465 -29.99 -29.33 -13.40
CA ILE A 465 -29.13 -28.20 -13.07
C ILE A 465 -27.67 -28.53 -13.35
N GLN A 466 -26.93 -27.57 -13.91
CA GLN A 466 -25.49 -27.68 -14.10
C GLN A 466 -24.71 -27.43 -12.80
N PRO A 467 -23.40 -27.75 -12.75
CA PRO A 467 -22.56 -27.49 -11.58
C PRO A 467 -22.44 -26.02 -11.18
N ASP A 468 -22.78 -25.09 -12.10
CA ASP A 468 -22.86 -23.66 -11.80
C ASP A 468 -24.04 -23.28 -10.90
N GLY A 469 -24.96 -24.22 -10.65
CA GLY A 469 -26.13 -24.04 -9.80
C GLY A 469 -27.17 -23.07 -10.36
N ARG A 470 -27.11 -22.68 -11.64
CA ARG A 470 -27.98 -21.65 -12.24
C ARG A 470 -28.56 -22.03 -13.59
N THR A 471 -27.82 -22.78 -14.39
CA THR A 471 -28.24 -23.12 -15.75
C THR A 471 -28.87 -24.50 -15.82
N CYS A 472 -29.85 -24.62 -16.70
CA CYS A 472 -30.61 -25.85 -16.91
C CYS A 472 -30.23 -26.46 -18.25
N VAL A 473 -29.85 -27.73 -18.23
CA VAL A 473 -29.58 -28.51 -19.43
C VAL A 473 -30.61 -29.59 -19.60
N ASP A 474 -31.02 -29.78 -20.85
CA ASP A 474 -31.93 -30.83 -21.24
C ASP A 474 -31.39 -32.20 -20.80
N VAL A 475 -32.28 -33.01 -20.24
CA VAL A 475 -31.94 -34.37 -19.83
C VAL A 475 -32.11 -35.27 -21.04
N ASP A 476 -31.04 -35.86 -21.55
CA ASP A 476 -31.14 -36.81 -22.65
C ASP A 476 -31.70 -38.16 -22.15
N GLU A 477 -33.02 -38.33 -22.19
CA GLU A 477 -33.66 -39.57 -21.75
C GLU A 477 -33.40 -40.74 -22.72
N CYS A 478 -33.01 -40.45 -23.96
CA CYS A 478 -32.60 -41.47 -24.92
C CYS A 478 -31.26 -42.10 -24.54
N ALA A 479 -30.30 -41.30 -24.08
CA ALA A 479 -29.04 -41.79 -23.54
C ALA A 479 -29.22 -42.62 -22.26
N MET A 480 -30.30 -42.37 -21.50
CA MET A 480 -30.64 -43.12 -20.29
C MET A 480 -31.43 -44.42 -20.57
N GLY A 481 -31.83 -44.67 -21.82
CA GLY A 481 -32.46 -45.93 -22.22
C GLY A 481 -33.95 -46.05 -21.89
N GLU A 482 -34.66 -44.94 -21.70
CA GLU A 482 -36.08 -44.93 -21.30
C GLU A 482 -37.02 -45.50 -22.39
N CYS A 483 -36.60 -45.59 -23.65
CA CYS A 483 -37.36 -46.28 -24.71
C CYS A 483 -37.02 -47.78 -24.76
N SER A 484 -37.94 -48.64 -24.29
CA SER A 484 -37.80 -50.10 -24.36
C SER A 484 -38.52 -50.72 -25.59
N GLY A 485 -37.76 -51.39 -26.47
CA GLY A 485 -38.24 -52.20 -27.61
C GLY A 485 -37.28 -52.19 -28.80
N SER A 486 -37.04 -53.34 -29.47
CA SER A 486 -36.11 -53.47 -30.61
C SER A 486 -36.55 -52.68 -31.86
N ASP A 487 -37.85 -52.44 -31.98
CA ASP A 487 -38.47 -51.85 -33.18
C ASP A 487 -38.86 -50.38 -32.93
N LYS A 488 -38.38 -49.80 -31.82
CA LYS A 488 -38.65 -48.43 -31.41
C LYS A 488 -37.38 -47.62 -31.40
N VAL A 489 -37.48 -46.36 -31.81
CA VAL A 489 -36.39 -45.40 -31.72
C VAL A 489 -36.76 -44.22 -30.85
N CYS A 490 -35.78 -43.82 -30.04
CA CYS A 490 -35.88 -42.67 -29.17
C CYS A 490 -35.38 -41.42 -29.87
N VAL A 491 -36.18 -40.35 -29.82
CA VAL A 491 -35.77 -39.00 -30.23
C VAL A 491 -35.86 -38.11 -29.00
N ASN A 492 -34.71 -37.56 -28.61
CA ASN A 492 -34.62 -36.59 -27.52
C ASN A 492 -35.12 -35.22 -28.02
N THR A 493 -35.93 -34.55 -27.21
CA THR A 493 -36.53 -33.25 -27.51
C THR A 493 -36.30 -32.30 -26.34
N LEU A 494 -36.40 -30.99 -26.55
CA LEU A 494 -36.22 -30.03 -25.45
C LEU A 494 -37.28 -30.26 -24.35
N GLY A 495 -36.84 -30.69 -23.18
CA GLY A 495 -37.62 -30.99 -21.98
C GLY A 495 -38.33 -32.35 -21.97
N SER A 496 -38.08 -33.22 -22.96
CA SER A 496 -38.70 -34.57 -22.99
C SER A 496 -38.11 -35.47 -24.08
N PHE A 497 -38.66 -36.68 -24.23
CA PHE A 497 -38.31 -37.61 -25.29
C PHE A 497 -39.56 -38.25 -25.92
N LYS A 498 -39.41 -38.77 -27.14
CA LYS A 498 -40.45 -39.54 -27.82
C LYS A 498 -39.91 -40.88 -28.33
N CYS A 499 -40.64 -41.95 -28.04
CA CYS A 499 -40.38 -43.28 -28.61
C CYS A 499 -41.32 -43.52 -29.81
N HIS A 500 -40.76 -43.78 -30.98
CA HIS A 500 -41.50 -44.05 -32.20
C HIS A 500 -41.21 -45.45 -32.74
N SER A 501 -42.21 -46.12 -33.32
CA SER A 501 -42.01 -47.43 -33.97
C SER A 501 -41.57 -47.24 -35.43
N ILE A 502 -40.69 -48.11 -35.93
CA ILE A 502 -40.23 -48.04 -37.33
C ILE A 502 -41.18 -48.84 -38.24
N ASP A 503 -41.80 -48.15 -39.20
CA ASP A 503 -42.57 -48.77 -40.29
C ASP A 503 -41.70 -48.84 -41.56
N CYS A 504 -41.07 -49.99 -41.84
CA CYS A 504 -40.28 -50.16 -43.08
C CYS A 504 -41.21 -50.34 -44.31
N PRO A 505 -40.82 -49.82 -45.50
CA PRO A 505 -41.55 -50.05 -46.74
C PRO A 505 -41.67 -51.54 -47.12
N THR A 506 -42.63 -51.89 -47.98
CA THR A 506 -42.80 -53.27 -48.48
C THR A 506 -41.51 -53.80 -49.10
N ASN A 507 -41.09 -55.00 -48.66
CA ASN A 507 -39.84 -55.71 -49.01
C ASN A 507 -38.55 -55.23 -48.29
N TYR A 508 -38.66 -54.46 -47.21
CA TYR A 508 -37.54 -54.04 -46.38
C TYR A 508 -37.71 -54.52 -44.93
N ILE A 509 -36.60 -54.85 -44.26
CA ILE A 509 -36.57 -55.26 -42.85
C ILE A 509 -35.69 -54.31 -42.02
N HIS A 510 -36.03 -54.06 -40.77
CA HIS A 510 -35.22 -53.21 -39.88
C HIS A 510 -33.86 -53.87 -39.57
N ASP A 511 -32.77 -53.12 -39.71
CA ASP A 511 -31.41 -53.61 -39.43
C ASP A 511 -31.07 -53.51 -37.93
N SER A 512 -31.79 -54.26 -37.11
CA SER A 512 -31.62 -54.29 -35.64
C SER A 512 -30.29 -54.89 -35.17
N LEU A 513 -29.52 -55.53 -36.05
CA LEU A 513 -28.25 -56.20 -35.74
C LEU A 513 -27.02 -55.45 -36.29
N ASN A 514 -27.20 -54.23 -36.82
CA ASN A 514 -26.15 -53.43 -37.46
C ASN A 514 -25.34 -54.22 -38.50
N LYS A 515 -26.00 -55.10 -39.27
CA LYS A 515 -25.31 -55.97 -40.24
C LYS A 515 -24.53 -55.16 -41.29
N ASN A 516 -24.93 -53.91 -41.51
CA ASN A 516 -24.30 -52.99 -42.44
C ASN A 516 -23.32 -52.00 -41.77
N GLN A 517 -22.87 -52.27 -40.54
CA GLN A 517 -21.87 -51.46 -39.81
C GLN A 517 -22.28 -50.00 -39.51
N ILE A 518 -23.55 -49.65 -39.66
CA ILE A 518 -24.10 -48.33 -39.28
C ILE A 518 -24.93 -48.51 -38.00
N ALA A 519 -24.38 -48.09 -36.86
CA ALA A 519 -25.03 -48.18 -35.55
C ALA A 519 -25.98 -47.00 -35.32
N ASP A 520 -27.01 -46.88 -36.16
CA ASP A 520 -27.98 -45.79 -36.04
C ASP A 520 -29.35 -46.23 -35.52
N GLY A 521 -29.74 -47.50 -35.66
CA GLY A 521 -31.03 -47.99 -35.20
C GLY A 521 -32.23 -47.51 -36.02
N TYR A 522 -32.03 -46.74 -37.10
CA TYR A 522 -33.12 -46.24 -37.97
C TYR A 522 -33.13 -46.87 -39.37
N SER A 523 -32.15 -47.71 -39.71
CA SER A 523 -31.97 -48.22 -41.07
C SER A 523 -32.88 -49.41 -41.41
N CYS A 524 -33.48 -49.39 -42.61
CA CYS A 524 -34.25 -50.52 -43.17
C CYS A 524 -33.48 -51.11 -44.35
N ILE A 525 -33.12 -52.39 -44.30
CA ILE A 525 -32.33 -53.05 -45.34
C ILE A 525 -33.21 -53.93 -46.23
N LYS A 526 -32.91 -53.94 -47.53
CA LYS A 526 -33.43 -54.95 -48.46
C LYS A 526 -32.32 -55.95 -48.74
N VAL A 527 -32.53 -57.19 -48.30
CA VAL A 527 -31.63 -58.30 -48.62
C VAL A 527 -32.05 -58.83 -49.99
N CYS A 528 -31.20 -58.63 -51.00
CA CYS A 528 -31.50 -59.08 -52.35
C CYS A 528 -31.44 -60.60 -52.45
N SER A 529 -32.49 -61.20 -53.00
CA SER A 529 -32.55 -62.62 -53.29
C SER A 529 -31.88 -62.91 -54.65
N THR A 530 -31.51 -64.17 -54.89
CA THR A 530 -30.90 -64.63 -56.16
C THR A 530 -31.79 -64.44 -57.39
N GLU A 531 -33.08 -64.11 -57.19
CA GLU A 531 -34.08 -63.93 -58.25
C GLU A 531 -34.34 -62.46 -58.59
N ASP A 532 -33.82 -61.52 -57.79
CA ASP A 532 -34.00 -60.08 -58.00
C ASP A 532 -32.98 -59.58 -59.04
N THR A 533 -33.26 -59.85 -60.32
CA THR A 533 -32.37 -59.52 -61.46
C THR A 533 -32.07 -58.03 -61.59
N GLU A 534 -32.95 -57.18 -61.04
CA GLU A 534 -32.78 -55.73 -60.99
C GLU A 534 -31.76 -55.33 -59.91
N CYS A 535 -31.77 -56.00 -58.75
CA CYS A 535 -30.75 -55.80 -57.72
C CYS A 535 -29.39 -56.42 -58.08
N LEU A 536 -29.37 -57.56 -58.78
CA LEU A 536 -28.16 -58.30 -59.18
C LEU A 536 -27.51 -57.80 -60.48
N GLY A 537 -28.00 -56.70 -61.05
CA GLY A 537 -27.39 -56.05 -62.23
C GLY A 537 -25.93 -55.65 -61.97
N ASN A 538 -25.08 -55.78 -62.99
CA ASN A 538 -23.60 -55.83 -62.90
C ASN A 538 -22.89 -54.58 -62.32
N HIS A 539 -23.60 -53.61 -61.74
CA HIS A 539 -23.02 -52.39 -61.14
C HIS A 539 -23.63 -51.95 -59.80
N THR A 540 -24.45 -52.78 -59.14
CA THR A 540 -24.92 -52.49 -57.77
C THR A 540 -24.86 -53.76 -56.95
N ARG A 541 -23.87 -53.86 -56.04
CA ARG A 541 -23.73 -55.05 -55.18
C ARG A 541 -24.64 -54.99 -53.95
N GLU A 542 -25.06 -53.80 -53.52
CA GLU A 542 -25.96 -53.58 -52.39
C GLU A 542 -26.80 -52.33 -52.65
N VAL A 543 -28.12 -52.39 -52.40
CA VAL A 543 -29.01 -51.21 -52.42
C VAL A 543 -29.35 -50.86 -50.97
N LEU A 544 -28.72 -49.79 -50.47
CA LEU A 544 -28.90 -49.34 -49.09
C LEU A 544 -30.01 -48.29 -49.03
N TYR A 545 -31.08 -48.58 -48.30
CA TYR A 545 -32.09 -47.57 -47.96
C TYR A 545 -31.87 -47.16 -46.51
N GLN A 546 -31.40 -45.93 -46.31
CA GLN A 546 -31.29 -45.38 -44.97
C GLN A 546 -32.56 -44.61 -44.68
N PHE A 547 -33.43 -45.17 -43.83
CA PHE A 547 -34.57 -44.42 -43.32
C PHE A 547 -34.05 -43.50 -42.22
N ARG A 548 -34.21 -42.19 -42.43
CA ARG A 548 -33.95 -41.17 -41.41
C ARG A 548 -35.28 -40.52 -41.12
N ALA A 549 -35.85 -40.85 -39.96
CA ALA A 549 -36.95 -40.09 -39.37
C ALA A 549 -36.42 -38.71 -38.97
N VAL A 550 -36.38 -37.78 -39.93
CA VAL A 550 -36.02 -36.39 -39.65
C VAL A 550 -37.27 -35.68 -39.16
N PRO A 551 -37.23 -34.94 -38.04
CA PRO A 551 -38.42 -34.30 -37.54
C PRO A 551 -39.05 -33.31 -38.56
N SER A 552 -40.33 -32.98 -38.48
CA SER A 552 -41.00 -31.96 -39.29
C SER A 552 -41.25 -30.68 -38.47
N LEU A 553 -40.48 -30.46 -37.41
CA LEU A 553 -40.59 -29.29 -36.53
C LEU A 553 -39.43 -28.32 -36.73
N LYS A 554 -39.69 -27.06 -36.36
CA LYS A 554 -38.79 -25.90 -36.44
C LYS A 554 -37.47 -26.03 -35.64
N GLU A 555 -37.23 -27.15 -34.95
CA GLU A 555 -36.21 -27.30 -33.90
C GLU A 555 -35.32 -28.54 -34.12
N ILE A 556 -34.85 -28.75 -35.34
CA ILE A 556 -33.90 -29.83 -35.65
C ILE A 556 -32.48 -29.29 -35.53
N ILE A 557 -31.63 -30.00 -34.79
CA ILE A 557 -30.19 -29.74 -34.78
C ILE A 557 -29.59 -30.26 -36.11
N THR A 558 -29.43 -29.37 -37.09
CA THR A 558 -28.71 -29.65 -38.34
C THR A 558 -27.20 -29.40 -38.18
N PRO A 559 -26.30 -30.11 -38.91
CA PRO A 559 -26.56 -31.00 -40.04
C PRO A 559 -26.68 -32.49 -39.68
N ILE A 560 -27.59 -33.22 -40.34
CA ILE A 560 -27.81 -34.66 -40.12
C ILE A 560 -27.18 -35.46 -41.27
N GLU A 561 -26.36 -36.47 -40.98
CA GLU A 561 -25.84 -37.40 -42.00
C GLU A 561 -26.94 -38.35 -42.52
N VAL A 562 -27.17 -38.33 -43.83
CA VAL A 562 -28.23 -39.09 -44.51
C VAL A 562 -27.73 -40.20 -45.43
N SER A 563 -26.47 -40.16 -45.86
CA SER A 563 -25.87 -41.24 -46.63
C SER A 563 -24.35 -41.10 -46.66
N ARG A 564 -23.65 -42.24 -46.77
CA ARG A 564 -22.20 -42.33 -46.88
C ARG A 564 -21.82 -43.20 -48.07
N ILE A 565 -21.06 -42.63 -49.01
CA ILE A 565 -20.58 -43.32 -50.20
C ILE A 565 -19.08 -43.55 -50.08
N VAL A 566 -18.64 -44.80 -50.07
CA VAL A 566 -17.22 -45.17 -49.98
C VAL A 566 -16.75 -45.70 -51.32
N THR A 567 -15.71 -45.10 -51.88
CA THR A 567 -15.02 -45.65 -53.06
C THR A 567 -13.75 -46.40 -52.65
N HIS A 568 -13.69 -47.69 -52.93
CA HIS A 568 -12.52 -48.52 -52.68
C HIS A 568 -11.49 -48.38 -53.82
N MET A 569 -10.69 -47.31 -53.77
CA MET A 569 -9.65 -46.99 -54.76
C MET A 569 -8.30 -46.76 -54.06
N GLY A 570 -7.22 -47.32 -54.61
CA GLY A 570 -5.85 -47.14 -54.10
C GLY A 570 -5.15 -45.89 -54.65
N VAL A 571 -4.09 -45.44 -53.98
CA VAL A 571 -3.17 -44.40 -54.49
C VAL A 571 -2.56 -44.91 -55.81
N PRO A 572 -2.54 -44.14 -56.92
CA PRO A 572 -2.49 -42.68 -57.02
C PRO A 572 -3.78 -42.00 -57.53
N PHE A 573 -4.95 -42.57 -57.26
CA PHE A 573 -6.23 -42.03 -57.70
C PHE A 573 -6.91 -41.21 -56.60
N SER A 574 -7.64 -40.17 -56.99
CA SER A 574 -8.50 -39.38 -56.10
C SER A 574 -9.93 -39.41 -56.64
N VAL A 575 -10.91 -39.23 -55.76
CA VAL A 575 -12.32 -39.19 -56.12
C VAL A 575 -12.88 -37.84 -55.71
N ASP A 576 -13.79 -37.30 -56.50
CA ASP A 576 -14.47 -36.03 -56.23
C ASP A 576 -15.99 -36.27 -56.27
N TYR A 577 -16.69 -35.79 -55.25
CA TYR A 577 -18.12 -35.99 -55.08
C TYR A 577 -18.87 -34.67 -55.26
N SER A 578 -19.93 -34.68 -56.06
CA SER A 578 -20.77 -33.50 -56.24
C SER A 578 -22.25 -33.85 -56.35
N LEU A 579 -23.10 -33.03 -55.72
CA LEU A 579 -24.55 -33.16 -55.82
C LEU A 579 -25.08 -32.46 -57.06
N ASP A 580 -26.15 -33.02 -57.63
CA ASP A 580 -26.96 -32.36 -58.64
C ASP A 580 -27.74 -31.15 -58.09
N TYR A 581 -28.38 -30.40 -58.98
CA TYR A 581 -29.11 -29.17 -58.60
C TYR A 581 -30.28 -29.44 -57.64
N VAL A 582 -30.91 -30.61 -57.74
CA VAL A 582 -32.01 -31.02 -56.85
C VAL A 582 -31.46 -31.35 -55.45
N GLY A 583 -30.38 -32.14 -55.36
CA GLY A 583 -29.74 -32.48 -54.09
C GLY A 583 -29.24 -31.26 -53.31
N LYS A 584 -28.71 -30.23 -53.99
CA LYS A 584 -28.23 -29.00 -53.34
C LYS A 584 -29.31 -28.16 -52.65
N ARG A 585 -30.61 -28.44 -52.86
CA ARG A 585 -31.71 -27.68 -52.23
C ARG A 585 -31.79 -27.93 -50.72
N HIS A 586 -31.65 -29.18 -50.32
CA HIS A 586 -31.82 -29.63 -48.93
C HIS A 586 -30.56 -30.28 -48.36
N PHE A 587 -29.61 -30.69 -49.22
CA PHE A 587 -28.45 -31.47 -48.84
C PHE A 587 -27.13 -30.78 -49.21
N GLN A 588 -26.10 -31.12 -48.44
CA GLN A 588 -24.71 -30.78 -48.69
C GLN A 588 -23.88 -32.06 -48.69
N ILE A 589 -22.89 -32.16 -49.57
CA ILE A 589 -21.92 -33.26 -49.53
C ILE A 589 -20.61 -32.77 -48.92
N VAL A 590 -20.11 -33.53 -47.94
CA VAL A 590 -18.82 -33.33 -47.28
C VAL A 590 -17.92 -34.48 -47.70
N GLN A 591 -16.74 -34.18 -48.22
CA GLN A 591 -15.81 -35.20 -48.68
C GLN A 591 -14.70 -35.45 -47.64
N GLU A 592 -14.52 -36.71 -47.26
CA GLU A 592 -13.46 -37.20 -46.39
C GLU A 592 -12.63 -38.26 -47.13
N ARG A 593 -11.49 -37.85 -47.72
CA ARG A 593 -10.64 -38.70 -48.57
C ARG A 593 -11.43 -39.31 -49.75
N ASN A 594 -11.64 -40.62 -49.73
CA ASN A 594 -12.38 -41.38 -50.74
C ASN A 594 -13.84 -41.64 -50.33
N VAL A 595 -14.35 -40.90 -49.34
CA VAL A 595 -15.71 -41.02 -48.81
C VAL A 595 -16.48 -39.73 -49.06
N GLY A 596 -17.66 -39.83 -49.67
CA GLY A 596 -18.62 -38.74 -49.83
C GLY A 596 -19.74 -38.89 -48.81
N ILE A 597 -19.89 -37.91 -47.91
CA ILE A 597 -20.91 -37.90 -46.85
C ILE A 597 -21.99 -36.89 -47.21
N VAL A 598 -23.21 -37.36 -47.48
CA VAL A 598 -24.36 -36.50 -47.73
C VAL A 598 -25.01 -36.13 -46.41
N LYS A 599 -25.19 -34.83 -46.16
CA LYS A 599 -25.82 -34.27 -44.96
C LYS A 599 -27.05 -33.44 -45.31
N LEU A 600 -28.14 -33.63 -44.59
CA LEU A 600 -29.32 -32.77 -44.65
C LEU A 600 -29.05 -31.49 -43.85
N VAL A 601 -29.17 -30.35 -44.53
CA VAL A 601 -28.92 -29.02 -43.95
C VAL A 601 -30.20 -28.16 -43.91
N LYS A 602 -31.24 -28.54 -44.66
CA LYS A 602 -32.55 -27.90 -44.59
C LYS A 602 -33.65 -28.97 -44.53
N PRO A 603 -34.69 -28.79 -43.71
CA PRO A 603 -35.75 -29.78 -43.55
C PRO A 603 -36.60 -29.95 -44.82
N ILE A 604 -37.09 -31.17 -45.05
CA ILE A 604 -38.00 -31.52 -46.15
C ILE A 604 -39.39 -31.77 -45.56
N ARG A 605 -40.43 -31.22 -46.18
CA ARG A 605 -41.81 -31.45 -45.75
C ARG A 605 -42.34 -32.75 -46.37
N GLY A 606 -42.69 -33.73 -45.53
CA GLY A 606 -43.30 -34.99 -45.94
C GLY A 606 -44.84 -34.95 -46.04
N PRO A 607 -45.49 -36.05 -46.45
CA PRO A 607 -44.89 -37.27 -47.00
C PRO A 607 -44.43 -37.07 -48.45
N THR A 608 -43.14 -37.28 -48.72
CA THR A 608 -42.54 -37.11 -50.06
C THR A 608 -41.36 -38.06 -50.24
N VAL A 609 -40.98 -38.35 -51.49
CA VAL A 609 -39.73 -39.04 -51.81
C VAL A 609 -38.88 -38.08 -52.63
N GLU A 610 -37.68 -37.77 -52.14
CA GLU A 610 -36.70 -36.93 -52.81
C GLU A 610 -35.59 -37.80 -53.37
N THR A 611 -35.35 -37.72 -54.67
CA THR A 611 -34.25 -38.44 -55.34
C THR A 611 -33.11 -37.46 -55.58
N ILE A 612 -31.92 -37.77 -55.06
CA ILE A 612 -30.70 -36.99 -55.27
C ILE A 612 -29.70 -37.79 -56.09
N LYS A 613 -28.95 -37.10 -56.95
CA LYS A 613 -27.87 -37.71 -57.73
C LYS A 613 -26.53 -37.19 -57.24
N VAL A 614 -25.67 -38.12 -56.86
CA VAL A 614 -24.27 -37.84 -56.50
C VAL A 614 -23.38 -38.24 -57.67
N ASN A 615 -22.76 -37.27 -58.30
CA ASN A 615 -21.77 -37.48 -59.33
C ASN A 615 -20.42 -37.77 -58.68
N ILE A 616 -19.79 -38.87 -59.07
CA ILE A 616 -18.54 -39.40 -58.54
C ILE A 616 -17.52 -39.40 -59.67
N HIS A 617 -16.58 -38.46 -59.62
CA HIS A 617 -15.53 -38.32 -60.62
C HIS A 617 -14.23 -38.90 -60.10
N THR A 618 -13.76 -39.98 -60.73
CA THR A 618 -12.43 -40.53 -60.44
C THR A 618 -11.38 -39.75 -61.22
N LYS A 619 -10.39 -39.17 -60.54
CA LYS A 619 -9.31 -38.38 -61.12
C LYS A 619 -7.96 -39.05 -60.95
N SER A 620 -7.12 -38.98 -61.99
CA SER A 620 -5.70 -39.35 -61.92
C SER A 620 -4.91 -38.38 -61.02
N ARG A 621 -3.63 -38.71 -60.74
CA ARG A 621 -2.70 -37.80 -60.03
C ARG A 621 -2.53 -36.43 -60.72
N THR A 622 -2.79 -36.34 -62.02
CA THR A 622 -2.71 -35.10 -62.81
C THR A 622 -4.06 -34.38 -62.93
N GLY A 623 -5.12 -34.87 -62.27
CA GLY A 623 -6.44 -34.26 -62.24
C GLY A 623 -7.37 -34.65 -63.40
N VAL A 624 -6.94 -35.55 -64.29
CA VAL A 624 -7.74 -36.00 -65.44
C VAL A 624 -8.82 -36.98 -64.98
N ILE A 625 -10.07 -36.75 -65.38
CA ILE A 625 -11.19 -37.65 -65.05
C ILE A 625 -11.04 -38.96 -65.83
N LEU A 626 -10.89 -40.07 -65.12
CA LEU A 626 -10.70 -41.41 -65.66
C LEU A 626 -12.01 -42.21 -65.71
N ALA A 627 -12.95 -41.90 -64.82
CA ALA A 627 -14.25 -42.56 -64.77
C ALA A 627 -15.31 -41.62 -64.19
N PHE A 628 -16.52 -41.75 -64.73
CA PHE A 628 -17.72 -41.09 -64.26
C PHE A 628 -18.66 -42.16 -63.72
N ASN A 629 -18.96 -42.09 -62.43
CA ASN A 629 -19.99 -42.91 -61.81
C ASN A 629 -21.06 -42.00 -61.22
N GLU A 630 -22.30 -42.45 -61.22
CA GLU A 630 -23.41 -41.77 -60.56
C GLU A 630 -23.97 -42.68 -59.48
N ALA A 631 -24.16 -42.14 -58.29
CA ALA A 631 -24.96 -42.78 -57.25
C ALA A 631 -26.31 -42.07 -57.16
N ILE A 632 -27.39 -42.84 -57.29
CA ILE A 632 -28.75 -42.35 -57.10
C ILE A 632 -29.16 -42.71 -55.67
N ILE A 633 -29.56 -41.72 -54.88
CA ILE A 633 -30.04 -41.91 -53.52
C ILE A 633 -31.51 -41.46 -53.48
N GLU A 634 -32.40 -42.37 -53.08
CA GLU A 634 -33.81 -42.06 -52.85
C GLU A 634 -34.07 -41.89 -51.35
N ILE A 635 -34.63 -40.74 -50.97
CA ILE A 635 -34.87 -40.36 -49.59
C ILE A 635 -36.37 -40.24 -49.39
N SER A 636 -36.94 -41.20 -48.65
CA SER A 636 -38.36 -41.18 -48.31
C SER A 636 -38.58 -40.45 -46.99
N VAL A 637 -39.43 -39.41 -47.02
CA VAL A 637 -39.89 -38.66 -45.85
C VAL A 637 -41.29 -39.15 -45.49
N SER A 638 -41.45 -39.65 -44.27
CA SER A 638 -42.69 -40.27 -43.80
C SER A 638 -43.87 -39.29 -43.65
N LYS A 639 -45.09 -39.83 -43.57
CA LYS A 639 -46.36 -39.10 -43.35
C LYS A 639 -46.50 -38.59 -41.92
N TYR A 640 -45.77 -39.18 -40.98
CA TYR A 640 -45.72 -38.65 -39.63
C TYR A 640 -45.02 -37.29 -39.69
N SER A 641 -45.82 -36.23 -39.59
CA SER A 641 -45.31 -34.91 -39.24
C SER A 641 -44.75 -35.03 -37.83
N PHE A 642 -43.43 -35.14 -37.69
CA PHE A 642 -42.82 -35.03 -36.37
C PHE A 642 -42.88 -33.58 -35.89
#